data_AF-A0A168G5U3-F1
#
_entry.id   AF-A0A168G5U3-F1
#
_cell.length_a   1.000
_cell.length_b   1.000
_cell.length_c   1.000
_cell.angle_alpha   90.00
_cell.angle_beta   90.00
_cell.angle_gamma   90.00
#
_symmetry.space_group_name_H-M   'P 1'
#
loop_
_entity.id
_entity.type
_entity.pdbx_description
1 polymer ?
#
loop_
_entity_poly.entity_id
_entity_poly.type
_entity_poly.pdbx_seq_one_letter_code
_entity_poly.pdbx_strand_id
1 'polypeptide(L)'
;MPLSEIPVEMLTHLNVAFGYITDDFKVTNMDGVSADLFHNVGNVKARNPDLKIMIAIGGWTFSDPGPWQNKFPTMVATAASRSTFIQNLLGFLQEYGYDGVDFDWEYPAADDRGGSPADSIKYGIFLKELRAAIDASGHKYLVTFTAPSSYWYLRHFRLDLMEPYVDWINLMSYDIHGVWDGSNPIGNHVLSHTNLTEIDLALDLFWRAKVKPSSIVLGLGFYGRSFTLSDNNCWKPGCLFSGPGAAGRCTNTPGILSYREIQELIYQTGATAYTDKAAAAKYIVYGNNSWISFDDQETFKAKIDYANKVGLSGLMIWAIDLDDGDLSALSAVTGRNVGQHNGKFTLTDLKNLFPSEMLPSSPDDVVYALTTFSGQSDTGYSNPRESGFGFMLMSGEKHVVSRLRRREGDPEPFTFLDCPENIDSDDGDITYTARVVCLSDDIEGCFQVMIGGIEGTAVEMPDNCAPNTIARALSLTPSKDQALPEDMHGTDPTSLIFDFSFDFNMLRVRQDSEQTSVRIDFSTSPDYWVNILDTPGIQSRDLEGRFFAPTAAQWESRFVEGNFRRKYAFSIKETVSTPLFWNTAKECDFQGDGGFIEGVAAYVAGDIDVKVDYGFSAVYRYKKDDSLDLYQASGYIDPKGKIDMSYGVGGVADIDVTKGTGSNPAFADGVSKRIDKQSLTLYGGAKITFAPYYALEYAMATYNSSDASAPNNGVAAFDGLLTSRVVTDVANFTAYYPPKDGDELETKKLNDVSVQDHNIIYTSTEAGGKIGLESILSIGLNITVNHYKNKPAPVNVELELGYTTLAMYTWRPGDGADEGKTCIDYDIGTLGWQSASNGNRFGWKDGAVREAQSDEQTSAAAPKCFADLDPNGEEKRANLPLVETTKALAARQGDPEMPGWDYKPFEFPSPLKYVGFVGGNGPAGDIVNFNNGGLFKGTEHVFEAQIIADFFSNWLDSGKITNQRPIPSNPSPKMPCALSERYVWPSSNDWKVAGKAEGFFKVLLGELGSIRHLDRLTVFLARPNRMKGAMFEGNKAVAEATYLIMSADEQLSAVKEMGMAFTYLNEADVWDAFCATYEGIYDRLGEYNTWWANNPPAGPISIPDLQKEWKDYMKVVMDSMVTRAKADFDFMFLNRKGVNQDPYKSAWTYNRLFNRGLIRVWNNAGNSA
;
A
#
# COMPACT_ATOMS: atom_id res chain seq x y z
N MET A 1 4.17 7.99 -16.70
CA MET A 1 2.96 8.41 -15.96
C MET A 1 1.77 7.55 -16.40
N PRO A 2 1.06 6.87 -15.49
CA PRO A 2 -0.24 6.22 -15.76
C PRO A 2 -1.30 7.24 -16.20
N LEU A 3 -2.30 6.80 -16.99
CA LEU A 3 -3.36 7.69 -17.48
C LEU A 3 -4.12 8.39 -16.34
N SER A 4 -4.34 7.70 -15.22
CA SER A 4 -5.01 8.24 -14.03
C SER A 4 -4.27 9.41 -13.38
N GLU A 5 -2.96 9.56 -13.61
CA GLU A 5 -2.15 10.63 -13.03
C GLU A 5 -2.08 11.88 -13.92
N ILE A 6 -2.62 11.85 -15.15
CA ILE A 6 -2.65 13.02 -16.01
C ILE A 6 -3.55 14.11 -15.38
N PRO A 7 -3.04 15.33 -15.13
CA PRO A 7 -3.79 16.42 -14.52
C PRO A 7 -4.68 17.14 -15.54
N VAL A 8 -5.70 16.43 -16.03
CA VAL A 8 -6.55 16.86 -17.16
C VAL A 8 -7.26 18.20 -16.97
N GLU A 9 -7.48 18.63 -15.73
CA GLU A 9 -8.15 19.90 -15.41
C GLU A 9 -7.24 21.12 -15.56
N MET A 10 -5.93 20.89 -15.59
CA MET A 10 -4.91 21.93 -15.78
C MET A 10 -4.51 22.07 -17.25
N LEU A 11 -5.06 21.23 -18.13
CA LEU A 11 -4.74 21.18 -19.55
C LEU A 11 -5.97 21.57 -20.37
N THR A 12 -5.74 22.34 -21.43
CA THR A 12 -6.77 22.60 -22.45
C THR A 12 -6.73 21.56 -23.57
N HIS A 13 -5.52 21.09 -23.89
CA HIS A 13 -5.24 20.12 -24.94
C HIS A 13 -4.23 19.08 -24.42
N LEU A 14 -4.44 17.82 -24.78
CA LEU A 14 -3.53 16.70 -24.51
C LEU A 14 -3.06 16.09 -25.84
N ASN A 15 -1.79 16.31 -26.17
CA ASN A 15 -1.15 15.66 -27.32
C ASN A 15 -0.64 14.27 -26.92
N VAL A 16 -1.19 13.23 -27.53
CA VAL A 16 -0.77 11.84 -27.33
C VAL A 16 0.40 11.55 -28.25
N ALA A 17 1.61 11.53 -27.67
CA ALA A 17 2.86 11.29 -28.37
C ALA A 17 3.30 9.82 -28.21
N PHE A 18 3.43 9.00 -29.25
CA PHE A 18 3.23 9.30 -30.67
C PHE A 18 2.46 8.22 -31.43
N GLY A 19 1.71 8.66 -32.44
CA GLY A 19 1.23 7.82 -33.53
C GLY A 19 2.22 7.78 -34.70
N TYR A 20 2.40 6.61 -35.31
CA TYR A 20 3.29 6.35 -36.45
C TYR A 20 2.48 6.09 -37.72
N ILE A 21 3.13 6.14 -38.90
CA ILE A 21 2.50 5.94 -40.21
C ILE A 21 2.97 4.62 -40.81
N THR A 22 2.04 3.72 -41.12
CA THR A 22 2.33 2.44 -41.80
C THR A 22 2.58 2.61 -43.30
N ASP A 23 3.04 1.56 -44.00
CA ASP A 23 3.18 1.57 -45.47
C ASP A 23 1.87 1.82 -46.22
N ASP A 24 0.73 1.41 -45.65
CA ASP A 24 -0.62 1.66 -46.17
C ASP A 24 -1.24 2.97 -45.65
N PHE A 25 -0.41 3.86 -45.08
CA PHE A 25 -0.77 5.19 -44.60
C PHE A 25 -1.84 5.20 -43.50
N LYS A 26 -1.86 4.19 -42.62
CA LYS A 26 -2.68 4.20 -41.41
C LYS A 26 -1.88 4.75 -40.23
N VAL A 27 -2.61 5.33 -39.28
CA VAL A 27 -2.05 5.68 -37.97
C VAL A 27 -1.92 4.40 -37.15
N THR A 28 -0.76 4.18 -36.55
CA THR A 28 -0.47 3.03 -35.68
C THR A 28 0.33 3.48 -34.45
N ASN A 29 0.56 2.60 -33.50
CA ASN A 29 1.42 2.89 -32.35
C ASN A 29 2.89 2.90 -32.75
N MET A 30 3.70 3.56 -31.92
CA MET A 30 5.14 3.27 -31.91
C MET A 30 5.42 1.81 -31.52
N ASP A 31 6.58 1.31 -31.94
CA ASP A 31 7.03 -0.05 -31.63
C ASP A 31 7.02 -0.30 -30.11
N GLY A 32 6.38 -1.40 -29.69
CA GLY A 32 6.30 -1.81 -28.28
C GLY A 32 5.15 -1.21 -27.48
N VAL A 33 4.30 -0.36 -28.07
CA VAL A 33 3.14 0.24 -27.39
C VAL A 33 1.83 -0.47 -27.75
N SER A 34 1.01 -0.78 -26.73
CA SER A 34 -0.25 -1.54 -26.88
C SER A 34 -1.30 -0.82 -27.72
N ALA A 35 -1.97 -1.55 -28.62
CA ALA A 35 -3.07 -1.05 -29.45
C ALA A 35 -4.22 -0.44 -28.63
N ASP A 36 -4.42 -0.92 -27.40
CA ASP A 36 -5.50 -0.44 -26.52
C ASP A 36 -5.24 0.97 -25.98
N LEU A 37 -4.01 1.50 -26.10
CA LEU A 37 -3.66 2.80 -25.53
C LEU A 37 -4.54 3.92 -26.10
N PHE A 38 -4.80 3.94 -27.41
CA PHE A 38 -5.59 5.02 -28.01
C PHE A 38 -7.04 5.04 -27.51
N HIS A 39 -7.65 3.86 -27.35
CA HIS A 39 -8.97 3.73 -26.70
C HIS A 39 -8.92 4.19 -25.23
N ASN A 40 -7.91 3.74 -24.49
CA ASN A 40 -7.80 4.06 -23.06
C ASN A 40 -7.55 5.54 -22.81
N VAL A 41 -6.79 6.21 -23.68
CA VAL A 41 -6.58 7.66 -23.59
C VAL A 41 -7.86 8.43 -23.94
N GLY A 42 -8.66 7.98 -24.90
CA GLY A 42 -9.96 8.59 -25.20
C GLY A 42 -10.87 8.67 -23.96
N ASN A 43 -10.81 7.67 -23.08
CA ASN A 43 -11.58 7.62 -21.82
C ASN A 43 -11.18 8.71 -20.81
N VAL A 44 -10.01 9.34 -20.98
CA VAL A 44 -9.55 10.41 -20.09
C VAL A 44 -10.49 11.63 -20.13
N LYS A 45 -11.22 11.84 -21.24
CA LYS A 45 -12.28 12.86 -21.34
C LYS A 45 -13.42 12.67 -20.35
N ALA A 46 -13.59 11.47 -19.78
CA ALA A 46 -14.57 11.26 -18.73
C ALA A 46 -14.27 12.09 -17.47
N ARG A 47 -12.98 12.43 -17.25
CA ARG A 47 -12.54 13.30 -16.15
C ARG A 47 -12.74 14.78 -16.48
N ASN A 48 -12.31 15.21 -17.68
CA ASN A 48 -12.54 16.56 -18.20
C ASN A 48 -13.16 16.50 -19.62
N PRO A 49 -14.49 16.69 -19.76
CA PRO A 49 -15.16 16.67 -21.06
C PRO A 49 -14.76 17.79 -22.01
N ASP A 50 -14.23 18.90 -21.49
CA ASP A 50 -13.79 20.04 -22.28
C ASP A 50 -12.38 19.85 -22.86
N LEU A 51 -11.58 18.94 -22.28
CA LEU A 51 -10.24 18.59 -22.74
C LEU A 51 -10.25 18.15 -24.20
N LYS A 52 -9.37 18.75 -25.00
CA LYS A 52 -9.14 18.32 -26.37
C LYS A 52 -8.03 17.29 -26.43
N ILE A 53 -8.35 16.09 -26.91
CA ILE A 53 -7.35 15.02 -27.09
C ILE A 53 -6.90 15.04 -28.55
N MET A 54 -5.60 15.16 -28.75
CA MET A 54 -4.95 15.26 -30.05
C MET A 54 -4.00 14.08 -30.23
N ILE A 55 -3.88 13.52 -31.43
CA ILE A 55 -2.82 12.54 -31.73
C ILE A 55 -1.62 13.29 -32.34
N ALA A 56 -0.44 13.17 -31.72
CA ALA A 56 0.79 13.69 -32.30
C ALA A 56 1.43 12.61 -33.16
N ILE A 57 1.64 12.88 -34.44
CA ILE A 57 2.20 11.93 -35.40
C ILE A 57 3.64 12.32 -35.72
N GLY A 58 4.59 11.40 -35.51
CA GLY A 58 6.00 11.63 -35.80
C GLY A 58 6.91 11.56 -34.58
N GLY A 59 7.66 12.63 -34.33
CA GLY A 59 8.68 12.76 -33.28
C GLY A 59 10.10 12.43 -33.75
N TRP A 60 11.08 12.71 -32.89
CA TRP A 60 12.50 12.57 -33.22
C TRP A 60 12.86 11.14 -33.65
N THR A 61 12.50 10.13 -32.86
CA THR A 61 12.83 8.73 -33.17
C THR A 61 12.16 8.22 -34.45
N PHE A 62 11.01 8.79 -34.84
CA PHE A 62 10.33 8.42 -36.09
C PHE A 62 11.15 8.77 -37.33
N SER A 63 11.92 9.85 -37.25
CA SER A 63 12.73 10.37 -38.37
C SER A 63 14.19 9.91 -38.30
N ASP A 64 14.55 9.09 -37.30
CA ASP A 64 15.86 8.43 -37.24
C ASP A 64 16.02 7.40 -38.38
N PRO A 65 17.27 7.13 -38.83
CA PRO A 65 17.53 6.11 -39.84
C PRO A 65 16.91 4.76 -39.46
N GLY A 66 15.96 4.29 -40.26
CA GLY A 66 15.18 3.12 -39.91
C GLY A 66 13.92 2.94 -40.76
N PRO A 67 13.03 2.01 -40.36
CA PRO A 67 11.83 1.67 -41.13
C PRO A 67 10.80 2.80 -41.21
N TRP A 68 10.88 3.78 -40.31
CA TRP A 68 9.90 4.87 -40.18
C TRP A 68 10.32 6.17 -40.90
N GLN A 69 11.62 6.36 -41.16
CA GLN A 69 12.19 7.61 -41.68
C GLN A 69 11.53 8.13 -42.96
N ASN A 70 11.22 7.23 -43.90
CA ASN A 70 10.71 7.62 -45.22
C ASN A 70 9.19 7.79 -45.28
N LYS A 71 8.47 7.58 -44.18
CA LYS A 71 7.00 7.50 -44.17
C LYS A 71 6.35 8.86 -44.40
N PHE A 72 6.83 9.93 -43.75
CA PHE A 72 6.34 11.29 -44.02
C PHE A 72 6.61 11.74 -45.48
N PRO A 73 7.87 11.68 -45.99
CA PRO A 73 8.15 12.01 -47.39
C PRO A 73 7.27 11.24 -48.39
N THR A 74 7.06 9.94 -48.14
CA THR A 74 6.24 9.08 -49.00
C THR A 74 4.77 9.44 -48.92
N MET A 75 4.24 9.70 -47.72
CA MET A 75 2.85 10.10 -47.50
C MET A 75 2.52 11.40 -48.25
N VAL A 76 3.38 12.42 -48.16
CA VAL A 76 3.12 13.72 -48.82
C VAL A 76 3.42 13.72 -50.33
N ALA A 77 4.08 12.69 -50.85
CA ALA A 77 4.66 12.67 -52.19
C ALA A 77 3.67 12.91 -53.33
N THR A 78 2.47 12.33 -53.26
CA THR A 78 1.47 12.35 -54.34
C THR A 78 0.08 12.71 -53.82
N ALA A 79 -0.81 13.21 -54.70
CA ALA A 79 -2.19 13.48 -54.30
C ALA A 79 -2.93 12.21 -53.83
N ALA A 80 -2.61 11.04 -54.42
CA ALA A 80 -3.21 9.77 -54.03
C ALA A 80 -2.80 9.35 -52.61
N SER A 81 -1.49 9.37 -52.30
CA SER A 81 -0.99 9.01 -50.97
C SER A 81 -1.52 9.94 -49.88
N ARG A 82 -1.57 11.25 -50.14
CA ARG A 82 -2.16 12.24 -49.23
C ARG A 82 -3.65 11.98 -49.00
N SER A 83 -4.42 11.76 -50.05
CA SER A 83 -5.84 11.45 -49.93
C SER A 83 -6.10 10.17 -49.12
N THR A 84 -5.30 9.12 -49.31
CA THR A 84 -5.41 7.88 -48.54
C THR A 84 -5.11 8.12 -47.06
N PHE A 85 -4.02 8.83 -46.75
CA PHE A 85 -3.69 9.17 -45.37
C PHE A 85 -4.77 10.02 -44.71
N ILE A 86 -5.28 11.05 -45.39
CA ILE A 86 -6.35 11.92 -44.87
C ILE A 86 -7.58 11.09 -44.51
N GLN A 87 -8.00 10.16 -45.37
CA GLN A 87 -9.14 9.29 -45.09
C GLN A 87 -8.89 8.39 -43.87
N ASN A 88 -7.72 7.75 -43.79
CA ASN A 88 -7.35 6.90 -42.67
C ASN A 88 -7.26 7.69 -41.35
N LEU A 89 -6.71 8.90 -41.39
CA LEU A 89 -6.59 9.78 -40.23
C LEU A 89 -7.96 10.22 -39.72
N LEU A 90 -8.86 10.68 -40.60
CA LEU A 90 -10.21 11.06 -40.18
C LEU A 90 -10.98 9.86 -39.60
N GLY A 91 -10.81 8.67 -40.18
CA GLY A 91 -11.33 7.43 -39.63
C GLY A 91 -10.79 7.14 -38.22
N PHE A 92 -9.48 7.28 -38.03
CA PHE A 92 -8.83 7.13 -36.72
C PHE A 92 -9.37 8.12 -35.68
N LEU A 93 -9.44 9.41 -36.02
CA LEU A 93 -9.94 10.44 -35.10
C LEU A 93 -11.39 10.15 -34.68
N GLN A 94 -12.22 9.70 -35.62
CA GLN A 94 -13.60 9.32 -35.36
C GLN A 94 -13.70 8.05 -34.50
N GLU A 95 -12.91 7.02 -34.80
CA GLU A 95 -12.91 5.72 -34.10
C GLU A 95 -12.54 5.86 -32.62
N TYR A 96 -11.53 6.67 -32.31
CA TYR A 96 -11.01 6.81 -30.96
C TYR A 96 -11.54 8.06 -30.22
N GLY A 97 -12.35 8.89 -30.86
CA GLY A 97 -12.95 10.09 -30.25
C GLY A 97 -11.95 11.23 -30.01
N TYR A 98 -10.96 11.39 -30.86
CA TYR A 98 -9.92 12.43 -30.77
C TYR A 98 -10.42 13.71 -31.44
N ASP A 99 -10.03 14.87 -30.92
CA ASP A 99 -10.46 16.19 -31.42
C ASP A 99 -9.54 16.76 -32.50
N GLY A 100 -8.42 16.11 -32.80
CA GLY A 100 -7.53 16.58 -33.84
C GLY A 100 -6.18 15.88 -33.89
N VAL A 101 -5.29 16.46 -34.68
CA VAL A 101 -3.95 15.94 -34.99
C VAL A 101 -2.89 17.02 -34.83
N ASP A 102 -1.74 16.65 -34.29
CA ASP A 102 -0.48 17.39 -34.41
C ASP A 102 0.47 16.62 -35.32
N PHE A 103 1.12 17.33 -36.23
CA PHE A 103 2.15 16.76 -37.10
C PHE A 103 3.53 17.20 -36.61
N ASP A 104 4.26 16.24 -36.06
CA ASP A 104 5.62 16.44 -35.56
C ASP A 104 6.63 15.77 -36.50
N TRP A 105 6.71 16.30 -37.72
CA TRP A 105 7.68 15.82 -38.72
C TRP A 105 9.03 16.50 -38.49
N GLU A 106 10.03 15.72 -38.10
CA GLU A 106 11.36 16.19 -37.74
C GLU A 106 12.50 15.73 -38.68
N TYR A 107 12.78 16.38 -39.82
CA TYR A 107 12.14 17.58 -40.35
C TYR A 107 11.94 17.47 -41.88
N PRO A 108 10.92 18.12 -42.46
CA PRO A 108 10.74 18.15 -43.91
C PRO A 108 11.99 18.66 -44.61
N ALA A 109 12.34 18.06 -45.75
CA ALA A 109 13.48 18.44 -46.59
C ALA A 109 14.89 18.42 -45.94
N ALA A 110 15.01 18.02 -44.67
CA ALA A 110 16.29 17.85 -43.99
C ALA A 110 16.92 16.50 -44.39
N ASP A 111 18.11 16.54 -45.00
CA ASP A 111 18.77 15.36 -45.57
C ASP A 111 19.24 14.38 -44.51
N ASP A 112 19.72 14.88 -43.37
CA ASP A 112 20.07 14.13 -42.17
C ASP A 112 18.87 13.40 -41.54
N ARG A 113 17.65 13.75 -41.95
CA ARG A 113 16.37 13.17 -41.48
C ARG A 113 15.57 12.48 -42.60
N GLY A 114 16.19 12.23 -43.75
CA GLY A 114 15.57 11.52 -44.88
C GLY A 114 14.58 12.34 -45.71
N GLY A 115 14.59 13.67 -45.57
CA GLY A 115 13.76 14.59 -46.34
C GLY A 115 14.31 14.91 -47.74
N SER A 116 13.44 15.43 -48.60
CA SER A 116 13.75 15.93 -49.94
C SER A 116 13.32 17.40 -50.12
N PRO A 117 13.99 18.21 -50.96
CA PRO A 117 13.60 19.62 -51.17
C PRO A 117 12.15 19.86 -51.59
N ALA A 118 11.51 18.86 -52.20
CA ALA A 118 10.11 18.95 -52.61
C ALA A 118 9.13 18.91 -51.42
N ASP A 119 9.57 18.37 -50.28
CA ASP A 119 8.75 18.17 -49.08
C ASP A 119 8.22 19.49 -48.53
N SER A 120 9.04 20.55 -48.57
CA SER A 120 8.68 21.89 -48.12
C SER A 120 7.38 22.42 -48.75
N ILE A 121 7.15 22.14 -50.04
CA ILE A 121 5.93 22.55 -50.74
C ILE A 121 4.82 21.51 -50.55
N LYS A 122 5.17 20.21 -50.64
CA LYS A 122 4.20 19.12 -50.53
C LYS A 122 3.51 19.09 -49.18
N TYR A 123 4.21 19.46 -48.11
CA TYR A 123 3.64 19.50 -46.77
C TYR A 123 2.55 20.58 -46.63
N GLY A 124 2.77 21.77 -47.19
CA GLY A 124 1.72 22.80 -47.25
C GLY A 124 0.52 22.38 -48.11
N ILE A 125 0.75 21.69 -49.22
CA ILE A 125 -0.33 21.11 -50.05
C ILE A 125 -1.12 20.07 -49.24
N PHE A 126 -0.44 19.23 -48.48
CA PHE A 126 -1.07 18.24 -47.61
C PHE A 126 -1.96 18.88 -46.56
N LEU A 127 -1.47 19.89 -45.81
CA LEU A 127 -2.26 20.57 -44.79
C LEU A 127 -3.49 21.27 -45.39
N LYS A 128 -3.35 21.86 -46.59
CA LYS A 128 -4.48 22.43 -47.34
C LYS A 128 -5.54 21.39 -47.68
N GLU A 129 -5.13 20.23 -48.18
CA GLU A 129 -6.04 19.14 -48.54
C GLU A 129 -6.73 18.54 -47.31
N LEU A 130 -5.99 18.39 -46.20
CA LEU A 130 -6.52 17.92 -44.92
C LEU A 130 -7.59 18.89 -44.37
N ARG A 131 -7.30 20.19 -44.35
CA ARG A 131 -8.27 21.21 -43.89
C ARG A 131 -9.55 21.16 -44.72
N ALA A 132 -9.42 21.10 -46.05
CA ALA A 132 -10.57 21.00 -46.94
C ALA A 132 -11.39 19.72 -46.70
N ALA A 133 -10.75 18.59 -46.38
CA ALA A 133 -11.43 17.34 -46.06
C ALA A 133 -12.17 17.40 -44.71
N ILE A 134 -11.57 18.02 -43.68
CA ILE A 134 -12.22 18.27 -42.39
C ILE A 134 -13.46 19.16 -42.60
N ASP A 135 -13.33 20.29 -43.31
CA ASP A 135 -14.45 21.19 -43.58
C ASP A 135 -15.60 20.48 -44.31
N ALA A 136 -15.27 19.60 -45.26
CA ALA A 136 -16.25 18.82 -46.01
C ALA A 136 -16.94 17.72 -45.17
N SER A 137 -16.27 17.21 -44.13
CA SER A 137 -16.80 16.16 -43.24
C SER A 137 -17.88 16.67 -42.27
N GLY A 138 -17.93 17.98 -42.01
CA GLY A 138 -18.80 18.58 -41.00
C GLY A 138 -18.28 18.46 -39.56
N HIS A 139 -17.16 17.76 -39.34
CA HIS A 139 -16.47 17.73 -38.05
C HIS A 139 -15.56 18.94 -37.86
N LYS A 140 -15.33 19.34 -36.61
CA LYS A 140 -14.44 20.45 -36.24
C LYS A 140 -13.13 19.93 -35.66
N TYR A 141 -12.38 19.17 -36.46
CA TYR A 141 -11.08 18.66 -36.01
C TYR A 141 -10.02 19.75 -36.05
N LEU A 142 -9.21 19.79 -34.98
CA LEU A 142 -8.06 20.66 -34.85
C LEU A 142 -6.88 20.07 -35.63
N VAL A 143 -6.08 20.95 -36.25
CA VAL A 143 -4.87 20.58 -36.98
C VAL A 143 -3.76 21.51 -36.53
N THR A 144 -2.66 20.93 -36.07
CA THR A 144 -1.46 21.65 -35.64
C THR A 144 -0.23 21.01 -36.27
N PHE A 145 0.88 21.74 -36.25
CA PHE A 145 2.17 21.14 -36.51
C PHE A 145 3.21 21.70 -35.56
N THR A 146 4.22 20.87 -35.31
CA THR A 146 5.34 21.20 -34.45
C THR A 146 6.52 21.70 -35.28
N ALA A 147 7.09 22.84 -34.89
CA ALA A 147 8.09 23.57 -35.65
C ALA A 147 9.38 23.78 -34.81
N PRO A 148 10.57 23.63 -35.42
CA PRO A 148 11.83 23.84 -34.72
C PRO A 148 12.12 25.32 -34.49
N SER A 149 12.88 25.63 -33.44
CA SER A 149 13.40 26.98 -33.17
C SER A 149 14.63 27.33 -34.02
N SER A 150 15.38 26.33 -34.50
CA SER A 150 16.60 26.56 -35.28
C SER A 150 16.30 26.96 -36.73
N TYR A 151 17.00 27.98 -37.23
CA TYR A 151 16.92 28.37 -38.65
C TYR A 151 17.26 27.20 -39.61
N TRP A 152 18.22 26.36 -39.22
CA TRP A 152 18.72 25.26 -40.04
C TRP A 152 17.60 24.29 -40.45
N TYR A 153 16.72 23.95 -39.52
CA TYR A 153 15.56 23.11 -39.82
C TYR A 153 14.33 23.93 -40.25
N LEU A 154 14.08 25.09 -39.61
CA LEU A 154 12.89 25.90 -39.89
C LEU A 154 12.83 26.42 -41.34
N ARG A 155 13.97 26.66 -42.00
CA ARG A 155 14.01 27.11 -43.41
C ARG A 155 13.29 26.17 -44.38
N HIS A 156 13.07 24.91 -43.98
CA HIS A 156 12.39 23.91 -44.79
C HIS A 156 10.87 23.94 -44.64
N PHE A 157 10.34 24.70 -43.68
CA PHE A 157 8.91 24.90 -43.50
C PHE A 157 8.45 26.10 -44.33
N ARG A 158 7.57 25.87 -45.31
CA ARG A 158 6.92 26.94 -46.06
C ARG A 158 5.75 27.50 -45.25
N LEU A 159 6.08 28.24 -44.20
CA LEU A 159 5.12 28.78 -43.24
C LEU A 159 3.99 29.57 -43.92
N ASP A 160 4.29 30.28 -45.02
CA ASP A 160 3.33 31.01 -45.86
C ASP A 160 2.28 30.12 -46.54
N LEU A 161 2.59 28.84 -46.74
CA LEU A 161 1.70 27.82 -47.32
C LEU A 161 1.10 26.88 -46.27
N MET A 162 1.49 26.99 -45.01
CA MET A 162 1.11 26.08 -43.93
C MET A 162 0.19 26.75 -42.91
N GLU A 163 0.56 27.93 -42.42
CA GLU A 163 -0.18 28.69 -41.39
C GLU A 163 -1.68 28.87 -41.69
N PRO A 164 -2.12 29.12 -42.95
CA PRO A 164 -3.54 29.31 -43.24
C PRO A 164 -4.42 28.07 -43.05
N TYR A 165 -3.82 26.88 -42.85
CA TYR A 165 -4.54 25.60 -42.83
C TYR A 165 -4.50 24.91 -41.47
N VAL A 166 -3.79 25.47 -40.50
CA VAL A 166 -3.66 24.93 -39.13
C VAL A 166 -4.26 25.90 -38.13
N ASP A 167 -4.67 25.37 -36.98
CA ASP A 167 -5.24 26.17 -35.89
C ASP A 167 -4.13 26.95 -35.16
N TRP A 168 -2.97 26.32 -34.95
CA TRP A 168 -1.74 26.98 -34.48
C TRP A 168 -0.50 26.12 -34.78
N ILE A 169 0.67 26.69 -34.47
CA ILE A 169 2.00 26.09 -34.62
C ILE A 169 2.60 25.90 -33.22
N ASN A 170 3.01 24.68 -32.88
CA ASN A 170 3.72 24.39 -31.64
C ASN A 170 5.23 24.66 -31.85
N LEU A 171 5.77 25.73 -31.27
CA LEU A 171 7.19 26.06 -31.40
C LEU A 171 8.02 25.29 -30.36
N MET A 172 8.96 24.45 -30.80
CA MET A 172 9.93 23.77 -29.93
C MET A 172 11.05 24.74 -29.53
N SER A 173 10.75 25.61 -28.56
CA SER A 173 11.66 26.59 -27.96
C SER A 173 12.58 26.00 -26.86
N TYR A 174 12.90 24.71 -27.00
CA TYR A 174 13.82 23.93 -26.19
C TYR A 174 14.74 23.15 -27.13
N ASP A 175 15.77 22.49 -26.58
CA ASP A 175 16.82 21.81 -27.37
C ASP A 175 17.55 22.72 -28.35
N ILE A 176 17.70 24.01 -27.98
CA ILE A 176 18.51 24.97 -28.73
C ILE A 176 19.99 24.57 -28.67
N HIS A 177 20.43 24.13 -27.49
CA HIS A 177 21.79 23.69 -27.21
C HIS A 177 21.83 22.30 -26.58
N GLY A 178 22.86 21.54 -26.94
CA GLY A 178 23.08 20.18 -26.47
C GLY A 178 24.44 19.64 -26.89
N VAL A 179 24.71 18.38 -26.57
CA VAL A 179 26.02 17.75 -26.82
C VAL A 179 26.43 17.73 -28.30
N TRP A 180 25.45 17.84 -29.21
CA TRP A 180 25.68 17.90 -30.65
C TRP A 180 26.45 19.17 -31.09
N ASP A 181 26.44 20.23 -30.29
CA ASP A 181 27.17 21.48 -30.59
C ASP A 181 28.69 21.27 -30.73
N GLY A 182 29.23 20.25 -30.07
CA GLY A 182 30.65 19.89 -30.18
C GLY A 182 31.06 19.45 -31.59
N SER A 183 30.10 19.12 -32.46
CA SER A 183 30.34 18.70 -33.84
C SER A 183 29.97 19.74 -34.90
N ASN A 184 29.47 20.91 -34.48
CA ASN A 184 29.04 21.99 -35.38
C ASN A 184 29.82 23.30 -35.08
N PRO A 185 29.63 24.39 -35.86
CA PRO A 185 30.37 25.65 -35.67
C PRO A 185 30.15 26.37 -34.33
N ILE A 186 29.13 26.01 -33.54
CA ILE A 186 28.89 26.56 -32.19
C ILE A 186 30.02 26.12 -31.25
N GLY A 187 30.51 24.88 -31.40
CA GLY A 187 31.60 24.33 -30.61
C GLY A 187 31.16 23.70 -29.30
N ASN A 188 32.10 23.08 -28.58
CA ASN A 188 31.83 22.30 -27.38
C ASN A 188 31.65 23.17 -26.12
N HIS A 189 30.84 24.21 -26.19
CA HIS A 189 30.53 25.10 -25.07
C HIS A 189 29.25 24.64 -24.35
N VAL A 190 29.24 24.63 -23.02
CA VAL A 190 27.99 24.44 -22.25
C VAL A 190 27.14 25.69 -22.42
N LEU A 191 25.94 25.50 -22.95
CA LEU A 191 24.96 26.55 -23.22
C LEU A 191 23.58 26.04 -22.82
N SER A 192 22.68 26.95 -22.51
CA SER A 192 21.35 26.58 -22.02
C SER A 192 20.48 26.02 -23.14
N HIS A 193 19.90 24.83 -22.96
CA HIS A 193 19.02 24.24 -23.99
C HIS A 193 17.74 25.05 -24.23
N THR A 194 17.39 25.94 -23.31
CA THR A 194 16.37 26.96 -23.47
C THR A 194 17.03 28.33 -23.26
N ASN A 195 16.85 29.25 -24.21
CA ASN A 195 17.47 30.58 -24.18
C ASN A 195 16.52 31.63 -24.78
N LEU A 196 15.96 32.51 -23.94
CA LEU A 196 14.97 33.50 -24.34
C LEU A 196 15.47 34.46 -25.44
N THR A 197 16.76 34.80 -25.45
CA THR A 197 17.33 35.65 -26.52
C THR A 197 17.33 34.93 -27.87
N GLU A 198 17.50 33.60 -27.88
CA GLU A 198 17.47 32.79 -29.10
C GLU A 198 16.06 32.39 -29.49
N ILE A 199 15.15 32.24 -28.52
CA ILE A 199 13.71 32.13 -28.76
C ILE A 199 13.19 33.38 -29.47
N ASP A 200 13.62 34.58 -29.06
CA ASP A 200 13.29 35.84 -29.75
C ASP A 200 13.80 35.85 -31.20
N LEU A 201 15.04 35.39 -31.43
CA LEU A 201 15.59 35.23 -32.78
C LEU A 201 14.83 34.19 -33.62
N ALA A 202 14.41 33.08 -33.02
CA ALA A 202 13.61 32.06 -33.69
C ALA A 202 12.25 32.65 -34.13
N LEU A 203 11.56 33.39 -33.24
CA LEU A 203 10.31 34.06 -33.55
C LEU A 203 10.45 35.14 -34.63
N ASP A 204 11.57 35.86 -34.70
CA ASP A 204 11.86 36.81 -35.79
C ASP A 204 11.81 36.14 -37.18
N LEU A 205 12.17 34.86 -37.28
CA LEU A 205 12.04 34.09 -38.54
C LEU A 205 10.58 33.90 -38.95
N PHE A 206 9.69 33.65 -37.99
CA PHE A 206 8.24 33.56 -38.23
C PHE A 206 7.66 34.91 -38.67
N TRP A 207 8.12 36.02 -38.06
CA TRP A 207 7.68 37.37 -38.44
C TRP A 207 8.11 37.75 -39.85
N ARG A 208 9.33 37.38 -40.25
CA ARG A 208 9.82 37.54 -41.63
C ARG A 208 9.02 36.72 -42.63
N ALA A 209 8.50 35.57 -42.21
CA ALA A 209 7.59 34.74 -42.98
C ALA A 209 6.12 35.21 -42.93
N LYS A 210 5.83 36.33 -42.24
CA LYS A 210 4.50 36.92 -42.05
C LYS A 210 3.51 36.03 -41.31
N VAL A 211 4.00 35.09 -40.49
CA VAL A 211 3.18 34.35 -39.52
C VAL A 211 2.71 35.33 -38.46
N LYS A 212 1.46 35.22 -38.02
CA LYS A 212 0.94 36.07 -36.96
C LYS A 212 1.41 35.54 -35.60
N PRO A 213 1.71 36.40 -34.62
CA PRO A 213 2.02 35.95 -33.26
C PRO A 213 0.95 35.04 -32.65
N SER A 214 -0.32 35.37 -32.88
CA SER A 214 -1.47 34.58 -32.44
C SER A 214 -1.61 33.21 -33.12
N SER A 215 -0.74 32.84 -34.05
CA SER A 215 -0.73 31.52 -34.69
C SER A 215 0.32 30.59 -34.07
N ILE A 216 1.06 31.04 -33.04
CA ILE A 216 2.16 30.30 -32.42
C ILE A 216 1.87 30.05 -30.94
N VAL A 217 2.18 28.84 -30.49
CA VAL A 217 2.18 28.40 -29.10
C VAL A 217 3.63 28.13 -28.68
N LEU A 218 4.06 28.71 -27.55
CA LEU A 218 5.45 28.60 -27.07
C LEU A 218 5.69 27.29 -26.33
N GLY A 219 6.66 26.49 -26.77
CA GLY A 219 7.04 25.23 -26.11
C GLY A 219 7.96 25.42 -24.92
N LEU A 220 7.65 24.76 -23.80
CA LEU A 220 8.40 24.76 -22.55
C LEU A 220 8.85 23.33 -22.21
N GLY A 221 10.13 23.14 -21.91
CA GLY A 221 10.70 21.83 -21.59
C GLY A 221 10.65 21.54 -20.09
N PHE A 222 10.02 20.45 -19.68
CA PHE A 222 10.03 19.93 -18.29
C PHE A 222 11.22 18.98 -18.07
N TYR A 223 12.38 19.37 -18.59
CA TYR A 223 13.63 18.63 -18.52
C TYR A 223 14.78 19.60 -18.76
N GLY A 224 16.00 19.14 -18.54
CA GLY A 224 17.22 19.87 -18.88
C GLY A 224 18.15 19.05 -19.76
N ARG A 225 19.06 19.73 -20.47
CA ARG A 225 20.20 19.10 -21.16
C ARG A 225 21.46 19.24 -20.32
N SER A 226 22.17 18.12 -20.17
CA SER A 226 23.37 18.03 -19.35
C SER A 226 24.64 17.70 -20.13
N PHE A 227 25.76 18.15 -19.58
CA PHE A 227 27.10 18.06 -20.15
C PHE A 227 28.08 17.64 -19.05
N THR A 228 29.18 17.01 -19.43
CA THR A 228 30.34 16.86 -18.55
C THR A 228 31.32 17.98 -18.88
N LEU A 229 31.63 18.86 -17.92
CA LEU A 229 32.56 19.96 -18.12
C LEU A 229 33.98 19.42 -18.39
N SER A 230 34.78 20.13 -19.17
CA SER A 230 36.19 19.76 -19.40
C SER A 230 37.10 20.19 -18.24
N ASP A 231 36.70 21.21 -17.49
CA ASP A 231 37.40 21.74 -16.32
C ASP A 231 36.39 22.17 -15.26
N ASN A 232 36.39 21.52 -14.10
CA ASN A 232 35.48 21.84 -12.99
C ASN A 232 35.60 23.30 -12.51
N ASN A 233 36.73 23.98 -12.77
CA ASN A 233 36.91 25.38 -12.39
C ASN A 233 36.21 26.35 -13.37
N CYS A 234 35.83 25.87 -14.56
CA CYS A 234 35.05 26.62 -15.54
C CYS A 234 33.66 25.98 -15.66
N TRP A 235 32.67 26.57 -14.98
CA TRP A 235 31.31 26.02 -14.88
C TRP A 235 30.19 26.96 -15.34
N LYS A 236 30.52 28.16 -15.82
CA LYS A 236 29.53 29.10 -16.36
C LYS A 236 29.20 28.76 -17.82
N PRO A 237 28.02 29.18 -18.33
CA PRO A 237 27.75 29.15 -19.76
C PRO A 237 28.94 29.71 -20.57
N GLY A 238 29.32 29.00 -21.63
CA GLY A 238 30.52 29.26 -22.43
C GLY A 238 31.76 28.46 -22.03
N CYS A 239 31.76 27.72 -20.92
CA CYS A 239 32.83 26.79 -20.58
C CYS A 239 32.80 25.53 -21.46
N LEU A 240 33.94 24.84 -21.60
CA LEU A 240 34.04 23.69 -22.49
C LEU A 240 33.46 22.42 -21.87
N PHE A 241 32.81 21.57 -22.66
CA PHE A 241 32.40 20.21 -22.28
C PHE A 241 33.18 19.12 -23.03
N SER A 242 33.28 17.94 -22.42
CA SER A 242 33.93 16.76 -23.00
C SER A 242 32.95 15.66 -23.44
N GLY A 243 31.67 15.78 -23.09
CA GLY A 243 30.64 14.82 -23.46
C GLY A 243 29.28 15.09 -22.77
N PRO A 244 28.32 14.18 -22.90
CA PRO A 244 27.06 14.26 -22.17
C PRO A 244 27.27 14.21 -20.67
N GLY A 245 26.38 14.86 -19.91
CA GLY A 245 26.31 14.73 -18.46
C GLY A 245 25.83 13.33 -18.06
N ALA A 246 26.04 12.98 -16.79
CA ALA A 246 25.60 11.68 -16.27
C ALA A 246 24.08 11.49 -16.45
N ALA A 247 23.68 10.28 -16.84
CA ALA A 247 22.28 9.89 -16.99
C ALA A 247 21.55 9.94 -15.64
N GLY A 248 20.29 10.39 -15.68
CA GLY A 248 19.39 10.33 -14.53
C GLY A 248 18.88 8.92 -14.26
N ARG A 249 18.38 8.70 -13.04
CA ARG A 249 17.88 7.39 -12.59
C ARG A 249 16.59 6.94 -13.29
N CYS A 250 15.75 7.90 -13.70
CA CYS A 250 14.46 7.71 -14.34
C CYS A 250 14.58 7.83 -15.86
N THR A 251 15.20 8.90 -16.36
CA THR A 251 15.37 9.13 -17.80
C THR A 251 16.39 8.19 -18.43
N ASN A 252 17.36 7.71 -17.64
CA ASN A 252 18.39 6.74 -18.04
C ASN A 252 19.08 7.06 -19.37
N THR A 253 19.17 8.34 -19.71
CA THR A 253 19.71 8.83 -20.98
C THR A 253 20.79 9.86 -20.67
N PRO A 254 22.07 9.59 -20.99
CA PRO A 254 23.14 10.57 -20.79
C PRO A 254 22.84 11.89 -21.51
N GLY A 255 23.06 13.02 -20.83
CA GLY A 255 22.82 14.34 -21.38
C GLY A 255 21.39 14.87 -21.22
N ILE A 256 20.50 14.16 -20.53
CA ILE A 256 19.14 14.61 -20.23
C ILE A 256 18.82 14.28 -18.76
N LEU A 257 18.16 15.19 -18.05
CA LEU A 257 17.47 14.90 -16.79
C LEU A 257 16.06 15.47 -16.83
N SER A 258 15.06 14.74 -16.33
CA SER A 258 13.71 15.27 -16.16
C SER A 258 13.67 16.36 -15.08
N TYR A 259 12.65 17.22 -15.11
CA TYR A 259 12.47 18.23 -14.06
C TYR A 259 12.42 17.58 -12.67
N ARG A 260 11.74 16.43 -12.53
CA ARG A 260 11.75 15.61 -11.31
C ARG A 260 13.15 15.23 -10.83
N GLU A 261 14.00 14.74 -11.74
CA GLU A 261 15.38 14.33 -11.39
C GLU A 261 16.23 15.54 -10.99
N ILE A 262 15.99 16.70 -11.61
CA ILE A 262 16.69 17.94 -11.27
C ILE A 262 16.27 18.44 -9.89
N GLN A 263 14.96 18.48 -9.59
CA GLN A 263 14.46 18.90 -8.27
C GLN A 263 14.95 17.95 -7.17
N GLU A 264 14.91 16.65 -7.41
CA GLU A 264 15.46 15.67 -6.48
C GLU A 264 16.97 15.85 -6.27
N LEU A 265 17.72 16.14 -7.33
CA LEU A 265 19.14 16.41 -7.24
C LEU A 265 19.43 17.65 -6.38
N ILE A 266 18.69 18.73 -6.60
CA ILE A 266 18.80 19.95 -5.79
C ILE A 266 18.50 19.64 -4.33
N TYR A 267 17.39 18.92 -4.08
CA TYR A 267 16.96 18.54 -2.73
C TYR A 267 18.00 17.67 -2.00
N GLN A 268 18.52 16.62 -2.66
CA GLN A 268 19.45 15.66 -2.04
C GLN A 268 20.84 16.24 -1.81
N THR A 269 21.31 17.12 -2.70
CA THR A 269 22.69 17.60 -2.67
C THR A 269 22.83 19.01 -2.11
N GLY A 270 21.73 19.76 -1.98
CA GLY A 270 21.77 21.20 -1.71
C GLY A 270 22.43 22.00 -2.83
N ALA A 271 22.49 21.45 -4.06
CA ALA A 271 23.13 22.12 -5.18
C ALA A 271 22.47 23.46 -5.47
N THR A 272 23.29 24.51 -5.59
CA THR A 272 22.81 25.86 -5.87
C THR A 272 22.52 26.01 -7.36
N ALA A 273 21.26 26.30 -7.70
CA ALA A 273 20.87 26.70 -9.04
C ALA A 273 21.26 28.16 -9.32
N TYR A 274 21.95 28.40 -10.42
CA TYR A 274 22.34 29.73 -10.87
C TYR A 274 21.43 30.18 -12.01
N THR A 275 21.00 31.43 -11.99
CA THR A 275 20.18 32.02 -13.07
C THR A 275 21.06 32.72 -14.10
N ASP A 276 20.96 32.32 -15.36
CA ASP A 276 21.33 33.18 -16.49
C ASP A 276 20.13 34.07 -16.83
N LYS A 277 20.21 35.33 -16.41
CA LYS A 277 19.11 36.30 -16.58
C LYS A 277 18.84 36.65 -18.04
N ALA A 278 19.86 36.64 -18.89
CA ALA A 278 19.68 36.96 -20.31
C ALA A 278 19.00 35.79 -21.02
N ALA A 279 19.47 34.56 -20.76
CA ALA A 279 18.86 33.36 -21.32
C ALA A 279 17.50 33.02 -20.69
N ALA A 280 17.16 33.58 -19.52
CA ALA A 280 16.04 33.14 -18.70
C ALA A 280 16.07 31.61 -18.54
N ALA A 281 17.16 31.11 -18.00
CA ALA A 281 17.39 29.70 -17.74
C ALA A 281 18.20 29.50 -16.46
N LYS A 282 17.99 28.36 -15.81
CA LYS A 282 18.79 27.91 -14.67
C LYS A 282 19.90 26.99 -15.13
N TYR A 283 20.98 26.96 -14.36
CA TYR A 283 22.00 25.93 -14.52
C TYR A 283 22.64 25.52 -13.19
N ILE A 284 23.06 24.27 -13.11
CA ILE A 284 23.64 23.63 -11.92
C ILE A 284 24.86 22.82 -12.31
N VAL A 285 25.89 22.81 -11.45
CA VAL A 285 26.95 21.79 -11.48
C VAL A 285 26.63 20.70 -10.46
N TYR A 286 26.72 19.44 -10.86
CA TYR A 286 26.41 18.29 -10.03
C TYR A 286 27.36 17.10 -10.27
N GLY A 287 27.31 16.11 -9.39
CA GLY A 287 27.86 14.77 -9.64
C GLY A 287 29.32 14.72 -10.10
N ASN A 288 30.23 15.44 -9.42
CA ASN A 288 31.66 15.52 -9.77
C ASN A 288 31.90 15.79 -11.27
N ASN A 289 31.48 16.99 -11.72
CA ASN A 289 31.80 17.61 -13.02
C ASN A 289 30.68 17.56 -14.10
N SER A 290 29.46 17.14 -13.75
CA SER A 290 28.31 17.32 -14.64
C SER A 290 27.75 18.74 -14.50
N TRP A 291 27.21 19.27 -15.58
CA TRP A 291 26.55 20.57 -15.66
C TRP A 291 25.21 20.38 -16.36
N ILE A 292 24.15 21.03 -15.91
CA ILE A 292 22.84 20.99 -16.55
C ILE A 292 22.22 22.37 -16.62
N SER A 293 21.59 22.69 -17.75
CA SER A 293 20.65 23.80 -17.87
C SER A 293 19.21 23.29 -17.89
N PHE A 294 18.31 24.02 -17.23
CA PHE A 294 16.89 23.69 -17.14
C PHE A 294 16.05 24.94 -16.84
N ASP A 295 14.74 24.77 -16.78
CA ASP A 295 13.79 25.81 -16.37
C ASP A 295 13.18 25.54 -15.00
N ASP A 296 12.91 26.60 -14.24
CA ASP A 296 12.17 26.59 -12.98
C ASP A 296 11.04 27.64 -13.00
N GLN A 297 10.38 27.85 -11.86
CA GLN A 297 9.29 28.84 -11.74
C GLN A 297 9.70 30.25 -12.17
N GLU A 298 10.91 30.71 -11.84
CA GLU A 298 11.41 32.04 -12.21
C GLU A 298 11.54 32.17 -13.72
N THR A 299 12.11 31.15 -14.37
CA THR A 299 12.42 31.20 -15.80
C THR A 299 11.22 30.88 -16.68
N PHE A 300 10.33 29.99 -16.25
CA PHE A 300 9.01 29.81 -16.87
C PHE A 300 8.24 31.12 -16.86
N LYS A 301 8.16 31.80 -15.71
CA LYS A 301 7.49 33.11 -15.62
C LYS A 301 8.08 34.12 -16.61
N ALA A 302 9.41 34.24 -16.70
CA ALA A 302 10.04 35.16 -17.63
C ALA A 302 9.70 34.87 -19.11
N LYS A 303 9.65 33.58 -19.48
CA LYS A 303 9.27 33.13 -20.84
C LYS A 303 7.79 33.38 -21.13
N ILE A 304 6.92 33.16 -20.15
CA ILE A 304 5.47 33.41 -20.25
C ILE A 304 5.19 34.91 -20.37
N ASP A 305 5.84 35.73 -19.55
CA ASP A 305 5.72 37.20 -19.62
C ASP A 305 6.17 37.72 -20.99
N TYR A 306 7.24 37.14 -21.55
CA TYR A 306 7.67 37.43 -22.91
C TYR A 306 6.66 36.96 -23.98
N ALA A 307 6.13 35.74 -23.88
CA ALA A 307 5.11 35.22 -24.79
C ALA A 307 3.86 36.11 -24.82
N ASN A 308 3.40 36.54 -23.64
CA ASN A 308 2.28 37.45 -23.48
C ASN A 308 2.58 38.83 -24.08
N LYS A 309 3.79 39.36 -23.86
CA LYS A 309 4.24 40.64 -24.44
C LYS A 309 4.24 40.62 -25.97
N VAL A 310 4.62 39.50 -26.59
CA VAL A 310 4.66 39.33 -28.04
C VAL A 310 3.27 39.00 -28.62
N GLY A 311 2.35 38.49 -27.78
CA GLY A 311 0.99 38.14 -28.18
C GLY A 311 0.88 36.75 -28.80
N LEU A 312 1.63 35.77 -28.27
CA LEU A 312 1.51 34.36 -28.67
C LEU A 312 0.18 33.77 -28.17
N SER A 313 -0.31 32.71 -28.84
CA SER A 313 -1.64 32.15 -28.58
C SER A 313 -1.74 31.29 -27.32
N GLY A 314 -0.61 30.86 -26.77
CA GLY A 314 -0.59 29.98 -25.61
C GLY A 314 0.77 29.32 -25.40
N LEU A 315 0.76 28.27 -24.59
CA LEU A 315 1.93 27.49 -24.18
C LEU A 315 1.73 26.00 -24.50
N MET A 316 2.82 25.32 -24.82
CA MET A 316 2.92 23.87 -24.96
C MET A 316 3.99 23.36 -23.98
N ILE A 317 3.79 22.19 -23.40
CA ILE A 317 4.75 21.57 -22.48
C ILE A 317 5.28 20.26 -23.05
N TRP A 318 6.59 20.04 -22.92
CA TRP A 318 7.26 18.81 -23.27
C TRP A 318 8.11 18.31 -22.08
N ALA A 319 7.70 17.31 -21.31
CA ALA A 319 6.38 16.68 -21.33
C ALA A 319 5.85 16.51 -19.90
N ILE A 320 4.53 16.34 -19.78
CA ILE A 320 3.84 16.32 -18.49
C ILE A 320 4.33 15.20 -17.55
N ASP A 321 4.78 14.08 -18.11
CA ASP A 321 5.32 12.95 -17.36
C ASP A 321 6.73 13.19 -16.77
N LEU A 322 7.38 14.28 -17.16
CA LEU A 322 8.71 14.67 -16.68
C LEU A 322 8.67 15.63 -15.48
N ASP A 323 7.48 16.11 -15.10
CA ASP A 323 7.26 16.94 -13.92
C ASP A 323 7.51 16.17 -12.61
N ASP A 324 7.67 16.88 -11.50
CA ASP A 324 7.84 16.27 -10.18
C ASP A 324 6.51 15.70 -9.63
N GLY A 325 6.55 15.13 -8.42
CA GLY A 325 5.37 14.53 -7.80
C GLY A 325 4.30 15.55 -7.40
N ASP A 326 4.69 16.82 -7.25
CA ASP A 326 3.84 17.91 -6.81
C ASP A 326 3.29 18.73 -7.99
N LEU A 327 3.66 18.34 -9.22
CA LEU A 327 3.38 19.05 -10.48
C LEU A 327 3.84 20.51 -10.44
N SER A 328 4.98 20.79 -9.81
CA SER A 328 5.42 22.15 -9.55
C SER A 328 5.80 22.91 -10.81
N ALA A 329 6.28 22.24 -11.87
CA ALA A 329 6.52 22.89 -13.16
C ALA A 329 5.19 23.25 -13.86
N LEU A 330 4.20 22.34 -13.86
CA LEU A 330 2.88 22.62 -14.41
C LEU A 330 2.17 23.75 -13.65
N SER A 331 2.28 23.77 -12.32
CA SER A 331 1.76 24.87 -11.51
C SER A 331 2.43 26.20 -11.83
N ALA A 332 3.75 26.21 -12.03
CA ALA A 332 4.47 27.41 -12.47
C ALA A 332 4.03 27.90 -13.86
N VAL A 333 3.71 26.99 -14.78
CA VAL A 333 3.26 27.33 -16.14
C VAL A 333 1.81 27.81 -16.17
N THR A 334 0.93 27.16 -15.41
CA THR A 334 -0.52 27.43 -15.43
C THR A 334 -0.94 28.52 -14.45
N GLY A 335 -0.11 28.83 -13.46
CA GLY A 335 -0.47 29.68 -12.32
C GLY A 335 -1.52 29.04 -11.41
N ARG A 336 -1.78 27.73 -11.53
CA ARG A 336 -2.77 26.98 -10.74
C ARG A 336 -2.04 25.99 -9.84
N ASN A 337 -2.39 25.96 -8.56
CA ASN A 337 -1.87 24.95 -7.63
C ASN A 337 -2.70 23.67 -7.72
N VAL A 338 -2.05 22.51 -7.55
CA VAL A 338 -2.73 21.23 -7.34
C VAL A 338 -3.48 21.33 -6.01
N GLY A 339 -4.80 21.53 -6.10
CA GLY A 339 -5.65 21.90 -4.96
C GLY A 339 -6.70 22.98 -5.28
N GLN A 340 -6.56 23.70 -6.40
CA GLN A 340 -7.65 24.54 -6.96
C GLN A 340 -8.34 23.82 -8.12
N HIS A 341 -9.14 22.80 -7.82
CA HIS A 341 -9.96 22.10 -8.81
C HIS A 341 -11.36 22.72 -8.91
N ASN A 342 -11.70 23.20 -10.12
CA ASN A 342 -13.07 23.42 -10.62
C ASN A 342 -13.44 22.29 -11.63
N GLY A 343 -13.20 21.03 -11.29
CA GLY A 343 -13.62 19.87 -12.10
C GLY A 343 -14.97 19.31 -11.63
N LYS A 344 -15.86 18.92 -12.55
CA LYS A 344 -17.20 18.36 -12.23
C LYS A 344 -17.11 17.01 -11.53
N PHE A 345 -16.93 17.02 -10.22
CA PHE A 345 -17.62 16.06 -9.38
C PHE A 345 -19.08 16.53 -9.22
N THR A 346 -19.96 16.17 -10.14
CA THR A 346 -21.39 16.22 -9.84
C THR A 346 -21.71 14.99 -9.02
N LEU A 347 -21.86 15.20 -7.71
CA LEU A 347 -22.56 14.27 -6.85
C LEU A 347 -23.84 13.81 -7.55
N THR A 348 -24.20 12.52 -7.43
CA THR A 348 -25.54 12.06 -7.78
C THR A 348 -26.59 12.97 -7.12
N ASP A 349 -27.75 13.12 -7.78
CA ASP A 349 -28.90 13.83 -7.20
C ASP A 349 -29.11 13.42 -5.73
N LEU A 350 -29.13 14.41 -4.82
CA LEU A 350 -29.27 14.17 -3.38
C LEU A 350 -30.53 13.36 -3.03
N LYS A 351 -31.57 13.38 -3.87
CA LYS A 351 -32.76 12.54 -3.69
C LYS A 351 -32.50 11.05 -3.87
N ASN A 352 -31.43 10.69 -4.57
CA ASN A 352 -30.95 9.32 -4.64
C ASN A 352 -30.06 9.01 -3.46
N LEU A 353 -29.53 9.99 -2.72
CA LEU A 353 -28.62 9.77 -1.60
C LEU A 353 -29.31 9.80 -0.23
N PHE A 354 -30.35 10.61 -0.06
CA PHE A 354 -31.13 10.69 1.17
C PHE A 354 -32.62 10.46 0.90
N PRO A 355 -33.37 9.94 1.89
CA PRO A 355 -34.82 10.03 1.90
C PRO A 355 -35.27 11.49 1.70
N SER A 356 -36.31 11.73 0.91
CA SER A 356 -36.76 13.10 0.62
C SER A 356 -37.24 13.83 1.88
N GLU A 357 -37.75 13.10 2.88
CA GLU A 357 -38.12 13.59 4.21
C GLU A 357 -36.92 13.98 5.09
N MET A 358 -35.71 13.57 4.71
CA MET A 358 -34.45 13.92 5.36
C MET A 358 -33.76 15.13 4.72
N LEU A 359 -34.27 15.58 3.57
CA LEU A 359 -33.82 16.78 2.88
C LEU A 359 -34.74 17.96 3.17
N PRO A 360 -34.23 19.20 3.04
CA PRO A 360 -35.05 20.39 3.03
C PRO A 360 -36.26 20.29 2.08
N SER A 361 -37.41 20.79 2.51
CA SER A 361 -38.65 20.70 1.72
C SER A 361 -38.61 21.52 0.43
N SER A 362 -37.76 22.55 0.39
CA SER A 362 -37.47 23.37 -0.77
C SER A 362 -36.15 22.90 -1.41
N PRO A 363 -36.17 22.41 -2.67
CA PRO A 363 -34.94 22.01 -3.36
C PRO A 363 -33.90 23.12 -3.47
N ASP A 364 -34.37 24.38 -3.56
CA ASP A 364 -33.51 25.55 -3.63
C ASP A 364 -32.76 25.83 -2.33
N ASP A 365 -33.19 25.26 -1.20
CA ASP A 365 -32.59 25.47 0.12
C ASP A 365 -31.61 24.36 0.52
N VAL A 366 -31.46 23.32 -0.30
CA VAL A 366 -30.57 22.18 -0.01
C VAL A 366 -29.12 22.55 -0.30
N VAL A 367 -28.27 22.47 0.72
CA VAL A 367 -26.81 22.58 0.61
C VAL A 367 -26.18 21.33 1.18
N TYR A 368 -25.07 20.88 0.58
CA TYR A 368 -24.30 19.76 1.09
C TYR A 368 -22.80 20.07 1.18
N ALA A 369 -22.17 19.53 2.22
CA ALA A 369 -20.73 19.48 2.42
C ALA A 369 -20.24 18.04 2.23
N LEU A 370 -19.10 17.86 1.57
CA LEU A 370 -18.55 16.55 1.22
C LEU A 370 -17.08 16.43 1.66
N THR A 371 -16.74 15.30 2.27
CA THR A 371 -15.37 14.83 2.51
C THR A 371 -15.21 13.43 1.92
N THR A 372 -14.08 13.14 1.29
CA THR A 372 -13.78 11.86 0.60
C THR A 372 -12.52 11.22 1.16
N PHE A 373 -12.45 9.90 1.22
CA PHE A 373 -11.28 9.17 1.72
C PHE A 373 -11.09 7.87 0.93
N SER A 374 -9.86 7.51 0.61
CA SER A 374 -9.51 6.23 0.00
C SER A 374 -8.02 6.00 0.15
N GLY A 375 -7.54 4.75 0.05
CA GLY A 375 -6.12 4.38 0.16
C GLY A 375 -5.18 5.00 -0.89
N GLN A 376 -5.63 5.96 -1.69
CA GLN A 376 -4.82 6.76 -2.62
C GLN A 376 -5.11 8.27 -2.57
N SER A 377 -5.97 8.77 -1.68
CA SER A 377 -6.46 10.15 -1.74
C SER A 377 -6.20 10.95 -0.45
N ASP A 378 -4.93 11.24 -0.20
CA ASP A 378 -4.55 12.48 0.52
C ASP A 378 -4.52 13.69 -0.46
N THR A 379 -4.87 13.49 -1.73
CA THR A 379 -4.74 14.47 -2.84
C THR A 379 -6.06 15.04 -3.37
N GLY A 380 -7.19 14.79 -2.71
CA GLY A 380 -8.40 15.60 -2.88
C GLY A 380 -9.36 15.28 -4.04
N TYR A 381 -9.09 14.34 -4.97
CA TYR A 381 -10.11 13.86 -5.92
C TYR A 381 -9.81 12.45 -6.48
N SER A 382 -10.51 11.43 -5.99
CA SER A 382 -10.61 10.11 -6.63
C SER A 382 -11.99 9.95 -7.28
N ASN A 383 -12.08 9.60 -8.57
CA ASN A 383 -13.36 9.34 -9.23
C ASN A 383 -13.97 8.03 -8.67
N PRO A 384 -15.07 8.06 -7.89
CA PRO A 384 -15.64 6.87 -7.27
C PRO A 384 -16.28 5.90 -8.27
N ARG A 385 -16.43 6.28 -9.55
CA ARG A 385 -16.82 5.38 -10.65
C ARG A 385 -15.65 4.57 -11.21
N GLU A 386 -14.42 4.87 -10.81
CA GLU A 386 -13.19 4.27 -11.34
C GLU A 386 -12.29 3.68 -10.27
N SER A 387 -12.43 4.12 -9.00
CA SER A 387 -11.70 3.62 -7.83
C SER A 387 -12.62 3.07 -6.74
N GLY A 388 -12.06 2.26 -5.83
CA GLY A 388 -12.64 2.16 -4.49
C GLY A 388 -12.68 3.55 -3.85
N PHE A 389 -13.69 3.81 -3.05
CA PHE A 389 -13.94 5.13 -2.49
C PHE A 389 -14.55 5.03 -1.10
N GLY A 390 -14.41 6.11 -0.35
CA GLY A 390 -15.16 6.41 0.84
C GLY A 390 -15.55 7.89 0.84
N PHE A 391 -16.72 8.21 1.37
CA PHE A 391 -17.07 9.60 1.64
C PHE A 391 -17.94 9.75 2.88
N MET A 392 -17.94 10.96 3.44
CA MET A 392 -18.99 11.46 4.31
C MET A 392 -19.58 12.71 3.69
N LEU A 393 -20.91 12.75 3.63
CA LEU A 393 -21.66 13.85 3.09
C LEU A 393 -22.66 14.33 4.12
N MET A 394 -22.65 15.63 4.41
CA MET A 394 -23.63 16.30 5.27
C MET A 394 -24.53 17.18 4.41
N SER A 395 -25.85 16.99 4.48
CA SER A 395 -26.84 17.80 3.78
C SER A 395 -27.74 18.52 4.77
N GLY A 396 -28.10 19.76 4.46
CA GLY A 396 -28.99 20.58 5.28
C GLY A 396 -29.47 21.83 4.56
N GLU A 397 -30.18 22.70 5.29
CA GLU A 397 -30.60 24.00 4.77
C GLU A 397 -29.42 24.98 4.66
N LYS A 398 -29.51 26.00 3.79
CA LYS A 398 -28.47 27.04 3.58
C LYS A 398 -27.94 27.73 4.84
N HIS A 399 -28.76 27.83 5.89
CA HIS A 399 -28.34 28.43 7.15
C HIS A 399 -27.59 27.45 8.07
N VAL A 400 -27.70 26.14 7.83
CA VAL A 400 -27.07 25.08 8.62
C VAL A 400 -25.78 24.59 8.00
N VAL A 401 -25.79 24.41 6.67
CA VAL A 401 -24.65 23.91 5.91
C VAL A 401 -24.28 24.93 4.86
N SER A 402 -22.99 25.26 4.78
CA SER A 402 -22.42 26.17 3.80
C SER A 402 -21.17 25.57 3.15
N ARG A 403 -20.86 26.03 1.95
CA ARG A 403 -19.71 25.57 1.16
C ARG A 403 -18.73 26.72 1.03
N LEU A 404 -17.53 26.57 1.58
CA LEU A 404 -16.43 27.52 1.37
C LEU A 404 -15.47 27.06 0.27
N ARG A 405 -15.80 25.93 -0.37
CA ARG A 405 -15.16 25.42 -1.58
C ARG A 405 -16.08 25.67 -2.79
N ARG A 406 -15.56 26.32 -3.82
CA ARG A 406 -16.31 26.63 -5.05
C ARG A 406 -16.60 25.36 -5.85
N ARG A 407 -17.82 25.22 -6.37
CA ARG A 407 -18.18 24.29 -7.45
C ARG A 407 -18.91 25.04 -8.57
N GLU A 408 -18.97 24.46 -9.76
CA GLU A 408 -19.64 25.07 -10.90
C GLU A 408 -21.12 25.32 -10.63
N GLY A 409 -21.58 26.56 -10.82
CA GLY A 409 -22.96 26.99 -10.56
C GLY A 409 -23.21 27.53 -9.15
N ASP A 410 -22.27 27.36 -8.22
CA ASP A 410 -22.36 27.95 -6.89
C ASP A 410 -21.86 29.41 -6.89
N PRO A 411 -22.45 30.28 -6.06
CA PRO A 411 -21.90 31.60 -5.75
C PRO A 411 -20.48 31.52 -5.20
N GLU A 412 -19.64 32.51 -5.51
CA GLU A 412 -18.23 32.51 -5.08
C GLU A 412 -18.13 32.76 -3.57
N PRO A 413 -17.53 31.87 -2.76
CA PRO A 413 -17.30 32.12 -1.34
C PRO A 413 -16.18 33.15 -1.14
N PHE A 414 -16.05 33.70 0.07
CA PHE A 414 -14.89 34.53 0.40
C PHE A 414 -13.56 33.75 0.26
N THR A 415 -12.49 34.47 -0.06
CA THR A 415 -11.13 33.96 -0.21
C THR A 415 -10.41 33.95 1.13
N PHE A 416 -9.71 32.86 1.45
CA PHE A 416 -8.86 32.76 2.63
C PHE A 416 -7.46 33.31 2.34
N LEU A 417 -6.96 34.15 3.22
CA LEU A 417 -5.67 34.84 3.11
C LEU A 417 -4.61 34.15 3.98
N ASP A 418 -4.91 33.97 5.27
CA ASP A 418 -3.96 33.51 6.27
C ASP A 418 -4.52 32.27 6.95
N CYS A 419 -4.32 31.10 6.36
CA CYS A 419 -4.74 29.86 6.98
C CYS A 419 -3.78 29.44 8.09
N PRO A 420 -4.29 28.94 9.24
CA PRO A 420 -3.44 28.51 10.34
C PRO A 420 -2.61 27.29 9.95
N GLU A 421 -1.33 27.30 10.34
CA GLU A 421 -0.43 26.16 10.15
C GLU A 421 -0.69 25.06 11.20
N ASN A 422 -0.44 23.80 10.83
CA ASN A 422 -0.58 22.63 11.73
C ASN A 422 -1.98 22.47 12.34
N ILE A 423 -3.02 22.56 11.52
CA ILE A 423 -4.38 22.27 11.97
C ILE A 423 -4.45 20.82 12.46
N ASP A 424 -4.73 20.67 13.74
CA ASP A 424 -5.12 19.42 14.35
C ASP A 424 -6.65 19.31 14.30
N SER A 425 -7.16 18.70 13.23
CA SER A 425 -8.59 18.36 13.11
C SER A 425 -9.01 17.24 14.07
N ASP A 426 -8.02 16.59 14.71
CA ASP A 426 -8.22 15.55 15.70
C ASP A 426 -8.43 16.12 17.13
N ASP A 427 -8.46 17.43 17.32
CA ASP A 427 -8.98 18.04 18.56
C ASP A 427 -10.10 19.03 18.23
N GLY A 428 -11.34 18.56 18.35
CA GLY A 428 -12.53 19.33 17.98
C GLY A 428 -12.70 20.63 18.75
N ASP A 429 -12.15 20.75 19.96
CA ASP A 429 -12.32 21.94 20.81
C ASP A 429 -11.27 23.03 20.56
N ILE A 430 -10.27 22.78 19.70
CA ILE A 430 -9.30 23.81 19.31
C ILE A 430 -9.95 24.76 18.31
N THR A 431 -9.96 26.04 18.67
CA THR A 431 -10.39 27.12 17.77
C THR A 431 -9.23 27.60 16.92
N TYR A 432 -9.47 27.64 15.63
CA TYR A 432 -8.59 28.18 14.60
C TYR A 432 -9.19 29.48 14.04
N THR A 433 -8.34 30.37 13.56
CA THR A 433 -8.76 31.63 12.94
C THR A 433 -7.97 31.84 11.66
N ALA A 434 -8.68 32.21 10.58
CA ALA A 434 -8.09 32.60 9.31
C ALA A 434 -8.60 33.99 8.90
N ARG A 435 -7.76 34.79 8.24
CA ARG A 435 -8.22 36.03 7.60
C ARG A 435 -8.89 35.71 6.27
N VAL A 436 -10.02 36.34 5.99
CA VAL A 436 -10.82 36.11 4.77
C VAL A 436 -11.29 37.43 4.15
N VAL A 437 -11.50 37.45 2.84
CA VAL A 437 -11.93 38.63 2.08
C VAL A 437 -12.79 38.24 0.88
N CYS A 438 -13.77 39.06 0.52
CA CYS A 438 -14.50 38.90 -0.74
C CYS A 438 -13.74 39.64 -1.85
N LEU A 439 -13.48 38.92 -2.94
CA LEU A 439 -12.87 39.45 -4.17
C LEU A 439 -13.87 39.46 -5.35
N SER A 440 -15.08 38.95 -5.13
CA SER A 440 -16.14 38.84 -6.13
C SER A 440 -17.07 40.05 -6.11
N ASP A 441 -17.67 40.36 -7.26
CA ASP A 441 -18.77 41.34 -7.34
C ASP A 441 -20.07 40.78 -6.70
N ASP A 442 -20.18 39.46 -6.54
CA ASP A 442 -21.26 38.80 -5.82
C ASP A 442 -20.99 38.76 -4.30
N ILE A 443 -21.17 39.92 -3.65
CA ILE A 443 -20.95 40.06 -2.20
C ILE A 443 -21.90 39.17 -1.39
N GLU A 444 -23.14 38.98 -1.85
CA GLU A 444 -24.10 38.09 -1.18
C GLU A 444 -23.65 36.64 -1.25
N GLY A 445 -23.09 36.21 -2.39
CA GLY A 445 -22.43 34.92 -2.58
C GLY A 445 -21.27 34.69 -1.62
N CYS A 446 -20.37 35.67 -1.49
CA CYS A 446 -19.19 35.58 -0.62
C CYS A 446 -19.55 35.27 0.83
N PHE A 447 -20.63 35.86 1.34
CA PHE A 447 -21.01 35.81 2.74
C PHE A 447 -22.22 34.91 3.03
N GLN A 448 -22.50 33.92 2.17
CA GLN A 448 -23.60 32.97 2.39
C GLN A 448 -23.53 32.20 3.70
N VAL A 449 -22.33 31.98 4.25
CA VAL A 449 -22.16 31.35 5.58
C VAL A 449 -22.83 32.15 6.72
N MET A 450 -23.14 33.43 6.48
CA MET A 450 -23.82 34.32 7.44
C MET A 450 -25.34 34.18 7.41
N ILE A 451 -25.92 33.42 6.48
CA ILE A 451 -27.37 33.21 6.40
C ILE A 451 -27.84 32.55 7.71
N GLY A 452 -28.76 33.21 8.43
CA GLY A 452 -29.25 32.75 9.72
C GLY A 452 -28.26 32.91 10.88
N GLY A 453 -27.16 33.65 10.70
CA GLY A 453 -26.06 33.77 11.67
C GLY A 453 -24.98 32.70 11.46
N ILE A 454 -23.73 33.02 11.82
CA ILE A 454 -22.57 32.16 11.53
C ILE A 454 -22.30 31.08 12.58
N GLU A 455 -22.62 31.35 13.83
CA GLU A 455 -22.25 30.47 14.94
C GLU A 455 -22.96 29.11 14.79
N GLY A 456 -22.16 28.05 14.72
CA GLY A 456 -22.67 26.68 14.59
C GLY A 456 -22.96 26.25 13.15
N THR A 457 -22.71 27.07 12.13
CA THR A 457 -22.86 26.67 10.73
C THR A 457 -21.79 25.64 10.35
N ALA A 458 -22.19 24.51 9.78
CA ALA A 458 -21.26 23.51 9.24
C ALA A 458 -20.71 23.99 7.89
N VAL A 459 -19.39 24.04 7.74
CA VAL A 459 -18.71 24.57 6.56
C VAL A 459 -17.79 23.53 5.93
N GLU A 460 -17.97 23.27 4.63
CA GLU A 460 -16.95 22.57 3.84
C GLU A 460 -15.72 23.48 3.70
N MET A 461 -14.61 23.09 4.30
CA MET A 461 -13.39 23.90 4.32
C MET A 461 -12.62 23.80 2.99
N PRO A 462 -11.94 24.87 2.55
CA PRO A 462 -11.13 24.82 1.35
C PRO A 462 -9.80 24.10 1.58
N ASP A 463 -9.25 23.53 0.51
CA ASP A 463 -8.07 22.65 0.54
C ASP A 463 -6.82 23.34 1.09
N ASN A 464 -6.68 24.63 0.86
CA ASN A 464 -5.54 25.42 1.34
C ASN A 464 -5.61 25.77 2.84
N CYS A 465 -6.74 25.49 3.50
CA CYS A 465 -6.92 25.82 4.91
C CYS A 465 -7.01 24.57 5.77
N ALA A 466 -8.01 23.73 5.50
CA ALA A 466 -8.25 22.50 6.22
C ALA A 466 -8.73 21.45 5.21
N PRO A 467 -7.81 20.83 4.46
CA PRO A 467 -8.16 19.98 3.33
C PRO A 467 -9.02 18.81 3.75
N ASN A 468 -10.05 18.54 2.95
CA ASN A 468 -10.93 17.38 3.12
C ASN A 468 -11.66 17.32 4.48
N THR A 469 -11.95 18.49 5.08
CA THR A 469 -12.64 18.59 6.36
C THR A 469 -13.96 19.36 6.27
N ILE A 470 -14.87 19.05 7.20
CA ILE A 470 -16.04 19.87 7.50
C ILE A 470 -15.80 20.46 8.90
N ALA A 471 -15.77 21.78 8.99
CA ALA A 471 -15.60 22.50 10.25
C ALA A 471 -16.91 23.15 10.69
N ARG A 472 -16.92 23.66 11.92
CA ARG A 472 -17.99 24.47 12.46
C ARG A 472 -17.53 25.92 12.52
N ALA A 473 -18.25 26.79 11.83
CA ALA A 473 -18.00 28.22 11.90
C ALA A 473 -18.45 28.77 13.28
N LEU A 474 -17.61 29.63 13.87
CA LEU A 474 -17.85 30.23 15.18
C LEU A 474 -18.14 31.72 15.07
N SER A 475 -17.33 32.44 14.29
CA SER A 475 -17.49 33.89 14.13
C SER A 475 -16.83 34.40 12.85
N LEU A 476 -17.31 35.56 12.39
CA LEU A 476 -16.74 36.34 11.30
C LEU A 476 -16.77 37.79 11.75
N THR A 477 -15.61 38.35 12.08
CA THR A 477 -15.50 39.70 12.64
C THR A 477 -14.49 40.52 11.84
N PRO A 478 -14.67 41.85 11.66
CA PRO A 478 -13.71 42.65 10.92
C PRO A 478 -12.30 42.50 11.50
N SER A 479 -11.34 42.11 10.66
CA SER A 479 -9.96 41.90 11.09
C SER A 479 -9.32 43.22 11.49
N LYS A 480 -8.45 43.19 12.49
CA LYS A 480 -7.63 44.38 12.82
C LYS A 480 -6.63 44.68 11.71
N ASP A 481 -6.22 43.66 10.96
CA ASP A 481 -5.30 43.77 9.86
C ASP A 481 -6.05 43.71 8.52
N GLN A 482 -6.17 44.86 7.87
CA GLN A 482 -6.82 45.04 6.57
C GLN A 482 -5.83 44.96 5.39
N ALA A 483 -4.58 44.54 5.61
CA ALA A 483 -3.62 44.36 4.54
C ALA A 483 -3.82 43.03 3.79
N LEU A 484 -3.75 43.08 2.46
CA LEU A 484 -3.66 41.88 1.62
C LEU A 484 -2.20 41.35 1.60
N PRO A 485 -2.01 40.03 1.53
CA PRO A 485 -0.72 39.39 1.25
C PRO A 485 -0.02 39.98 0.01
N GLU A 486 1.32 40.00 0.00
CA GLU A 486 2.14 40.62 -1.07
C GLU A 486 1.86 40.05 -2.46
N ASP A 487 1.54 38.78 -2.56
CA ASP A 487 1.18 38.06 -3.79
C ASP A 487 -0.21 38.46 -4.33
N MET A 488 -1.04 39.14 -3.53
CA MET A 488 -2.35 39.67 -3.93
C MET A 488 -2.36 41.20 -4.12
N HIS A 489 -1.19 41.85 -4.11
CA HIS A 489 -1.08 43.29 -4.35
C HIS A 489 -1.48 43.64 -5.79
N GLY A 490 -2.58 44.39 -5.94
CA GLY A 490 -3.15 44.79 -7.23
C GLY A 490 -4.60 44.32 -7.47
N THR A 491 -5.13 43.47 -6.59
CA THR A 491 -6.55 43.09 -6.57
C THR A 491 -7.31 44.01 -5.63
N ASP A 492 -8.39 44.65 -6.12
CA ASP A 492 -9.25 45.49 -5.28
C ASP A 492 -10.27 44.61 -4.54
N PRO A 493 -10.21 44.51 -3.20
CA PRO A 493 -11.19 43.72 -2.45
C PRO A 493 -12.56 44.41 -2.47
N THR A 494 -13.62 43.63 -2.62
CA THR A 494 -15.01 44.14 -2.63
C THR A 494 -15.61 44.20 -1.22
N SER A 495 -14.91 43.67 -0.21
CA SER A 495 -15.27 43.76 1.22
C SER A 495 -14.09 44.18 2.10
N LEU A 496 -14.38 44.47 3.38
CA LEU A 496 -13.35 44.46 4.43
C LEU A 496 -12.75 43.04 4.56
N ILE A 497 -11.55 42.95 5.13
CA ILE A 497 -10.96 41.69 5.58
C ILE A 497 -11.56 41.32 6.93
N PHE A 498 -11.92 40.05 7.12
CA PHE A 498 -12.52 39.51 8.34
C PHE A 498 -11.66 38.40 8.95
N ASP A 499 -11.66 38.29 10.27
CA ASP A 499 -11.19 37.11 10.99
C ASP A 499 -12.35 36.10 11.04
N PHE A 500 -12.20 34.99 10.32
CA PHE A 500 -13.10 33.84 10.32
C PHE A 500 -12.57 32.80 11.31
N SER A 501 -13.32 32.53 12.37
CA SER A 501 -12.94 31.52 13.38
C SER A 501 -13.78 30.26 13.25
N PHE A 502 -13.15 29.11 13.38
CA PHE A 502 -13.77 27.79 13.23
C PHE A 502 -13.15 26.76 14.18
N ASP A 503 -13.88 25.68 14.45
CA ASP A 503 -13.38 24.49 15.14
C ASP A 503 -13.90 23.21 14.47
N PHE A 504 -13.47 22.04 14.97
CA PHE A 504 -13.91 20.75 14.43
C PHE A 504 -14.92 20.06 15.37
N ASN A 505 -15.49 20.78 16.33
CA ASN A 505 -16.48 20.26 17.27
C ASN A 505 -17.87 20.25 16.63
N MET A 506 -18.08 19.28 15.75
CA MET A 506 -19.35 19.15 15.06
C MET A 506 -20.53 18.80 15.99
N LEU A 507 -20.29 18.36 17.24
CA LEU A 507 -21.35 18.16 18.25
C LEU A 507 -22.18 19.40 18.54
N ARG A 508 -21.63 20.57 18.20
CA ARG A 508 -22.25 21.85 18.46
C ARG A 508 -22.62 22.58 17.17
N VAL A 509 -22.75 21.85 16.05
CA VAL A 509 -23.42 22.37 14.85
C VAL A 509 -24.85 22.75 15.23
N ARG A 510 -25.32 23.87 14.67
CA ARG A 510 -26.62 24.46 14.99
C ARG A 510 -27.78 23.48 14.75
N GLN A 511 -28.77 23.56 15.64
CA GLN A 511 -29.86 22.57 15.80
C GLN A 511 -31.24 23.14 15.49
N ASP A 512 -31.28 24.34 14.93
CA ASP A 512 -32.52 25.03 14.58
C ASP A 512 -33.16 24.49 13.30
N SER A 513 -32.54 23.50 12.64
CA SER A 513 -33.14 22.67 11.58
C SER A 513 -33.27 21.20 12.00
N GLU A 514 -34.41 20.59 11.65
CA GLU A 514 -34.63 19.14 11.79
C GLU A 514 -34.30 18.36 10.50
N GLN A 515 -33.85 19.07 9.45
CA GLN A 515 -33.58 18.53 8.11
C GLN A 515 -32.08 18.46 7.81
N THR A 516 -31.28 18.12 8.83
CA THR A 516 -29.84 17.89 8.70
C THR A 516 -29.52 16.39 8.73
N SER A 517 -28.83 15.92 7.70
CA SER A 517 -28.63 14.51 7.43
C SER A 517 -27.18 14.22 7.06
N VAL A 518 -26.67 13.07 7.51
CA VAL A 518 -25.30 12.63 7.23
C VAL A 518 -25.35 11.27 6.56
N ARG A 519 -24.61 11.09 5.48
CA ARG A 519 -24.44 9.82 4.78
C ARG A 519 -22.96 9.46 4.70
N ILE A 520 -22.66 8.21 5.02
CA ILE A 520 -21.31 7.64 4.97
C ILE A 520 -21.38 6.40 4.10
N ASP A 521 -20.58 6.35 3.04
CA ASP A 521 -20.42 5.16 2.22
C ASP A 521 -18.95 4.84 2.04
N PHE A 522 -18.67 3.55 1.93
CA PHE A 522 -17.37 2.99 1.69
C PHE A 522 -17.50 1.77 0.79
N SER A 523 -16.69 1.65 -0.26
CA SER A 523 -16.60 0.42 -1.05
C SER A 523 -15.26 0.29 -1.76
N THR A 524 -14.76 -0.94 -1.86
CA THR A 524 -13.65 -1.28 -2.77
C THR A 524 -14.07 -1.37 -4.23
N SER A 525 -15.37 -1.35 -4.52
CA SER A 525 -15.91 -1.52 -5.86
C SER A 525 -16.31 -0.18 -6.47
N PRO A 526 -15.74 0.22 -7.63
CA PRO A 526 -16.20 1.41 -8.35
C PRO A 526 -17.65 1.30 -8.85
N ASP A 527 -18.13 0.07 -9.05
CA ASP A 527 -19.50 -0.19 -9.48
C ASP A 527 -20.52 0.00 -8.35
N TYR A 528 -20.07 0.08 -7.09
CA TYR A 528 -20.93 0.51 -5.99
C TYR A 528 -21.48 1.92 -6.27
N TRP A 529 -20.66 2.82 -6.78
CA TRP A 529 -21.13 4.17 -7.12
C TRP A 529 -22.25 4.12 -8.16
N VAL A 530 -22.08 3.35 -9.22
CA VAL A 530 -23.05 3.30 -10.32
C VAL A 530 -24.32 2.55 -9.91
N ASN A 531 -24.19 1.40 -9.26
CA ASN A 531 -25.33 0.50 -9.04
C ASN A 531 -26.04 0.74 -7.71
N ILE A 532 -25.35 1.28 -6.71
CA ILE A 532 -25.94 1.64 -5.42
C ILE A 532 -26.22 3.13 -5.44
N LEU A 533 -25.21 3.98 -5.49
CA LEU A 533 -25.38 5.42 -5.22
C LEU A 533 -26.11 6.18 -6.32
N ASP A 534 -25.80 5.90 -7.58
CA ASP A 534 -26.28 6.63 -8.75
C ASP A 534 -27.54 6.01 -9.39
N THR A 535 -28.25 5.16 -8.64
CA THR A 535 -29.53 4.61 -9.08
C THR A 535 -30.70 5.14 -8.24
N PRO A 536 -31.86 5.39 -8.87
CA PRO A 536 -33.07 5.67 -8.14
C PRO A 536 -33.45 4.49 -7.26
N GLY A 537 -34.06 4.83 -6.15
CA GLY A 537 -34.52 3.82 -5.24
C GLY A 537 -35.68 2.94 -5.63
N ILE A 538 -35.77 1.78 -4.96
CA ILE A 538 -36.98 0.96 -4.87
C ILE A 538 -38.08 1.81 -4.21
N GLN A 539 -39.01 2.28 -5.04
CA GLN A 539 -40.22 2.97 -4.60
C GLN A 539 -41.31 1.91 -4.35
N SER A 540 -41.69 1.68 -3.08
CA SER A 540 -42.84 0.83 -2.73
C SER A 540 -44.08 1.68 -2.47
N ARG A 541 -45.26 1.18 -2.86
CA ARG A 541 -46.54 1.90 -2.79
C ARG A 541 -47.22 1.81 -1.41
N ASP A 542 -46.76 0.90 -0.55
CA ASP A 542 -47.47 0.48 0.68
C ASP A 542 -46.67 0.69 1.98
N LEU A 543 -45.55 1.43 1.95
CA LEU A 543 -44.75 1.76 3.13
C LEU A 543 -44.62 3.28 3.26
N GLU A 544 -45.05 3.85 4.40
CA GLU A 544 -44.89 5.27 4.72
C GLU A 544 -43.42 5.65 5.09
N GLY A 545 -42.44 5.36 4.23
CA GLY A 545 -41.05 5.81 4.37
C GLY A 545 -40.19 5.55 3.12
N ARG A 546 -39.35 6.52 2.72
CA ARG A 546 -38.44 6.45 1.53
C ARG A 546 -36.99 6.08 1.99
N PHE A 547 -36.00 5.86 1.11
CA PHE A 547 -35.49 4.57 0.55
C PHE A 547 -33.95 4.43 0.86
N PHE A 548 -33.35 3.23 1.16
CA PHE A 548 -32.56 2.38 0.19
C PHE A 548 -32.93 0.90 0.05
N ALA A 549 -33.66 0.37 1.02
CA ALA A 549 -34.13 -1.01 1.13
C ALA A 549 -34.54 -1.18 2.59
N PRO A 550 -35.81 -0.93 2.97
CA PRO A 550 -36.25 -1.03 4.36
C PRO A 550 -35.97 -2.38 5.02
N THR A 551 -35.66 -3.42 4.24
CA THR A 551 -35.29 -4.76 4.73
C THR A 551 -33.94 -5.21 4.20
N ALA A 552 -33.25 -6.09 4.95
CA ALA A 552 -32.00 -6.74 4.52
C ALA A 552 -32.13 -7.45 3.16
N ALA A 553 -33.29 -8.08 2.89
CA ALA A 553 -33.57 -8.76 1.62
C ALA A 553 -33.50 -7.84 0.39
N GLN A 554 -33.89 -6.57 0.55
CA GLN A 554 -33.86 -5.61 -0.56
C GLN A 554 -32.46 -5.05 -0.78
N TRP A 555 -31.65 -4.91 0.27
CA TRP A 555 -30.23 -4.57 0.14
C TRP A 555 -29.47 -5.66 -0.58
N GLU A 556 -29.69 -6.91 -0.18
CA GLU A 556 -29.15 -8.10 -0.84
C GLU A 556 -29.50 -8.11 -2.34
N SER A 557 -30.77 -7.93 -2.72
CA SER A 557 -31.19 -7.87 -4.13
C SER A 557 -30.40 -6.85 -4.94
N ARG A 558 -30.11 -5.67 -4.37
CA ARG A 558 -29.33 -4.61 -5.05
C ARG A 558 -27.87 -4.98 -5.20
N PHE A 559 -27.28 -5.59 -4.17
CA PHE A 559 -25.90 -6.05 -4.26
C PHE A 559 -25.74 -7.23 -5.23
N VAL A 560 -26.73 -8.13 -5.30
CA VAL A 560 -26.75 -9.28 -6.25
C VAL A 560 -26.92 -8.83 -7.69
N GLU A 561 -27.83 -7.88 -7.97
CA GLU A 561 -28.09 -7.38 -9.34
C GLU A 561 -26.92 -6.56 -9.91
N GLY A 562 -26.08 -5.96 -9.06
CA GLY A 562 -25.06 -4.98 -9.45
C GLY A 562 -23.85 -5.52 -10.23
N ASN A 563 -23.58 -6.83 -10.21
CA ASN A 563 -22.43 -7.46 -10.90
C ASN A 563 -21.11 -6.64 -10.81
N PHE A 564 -20.67 -6.37 -9.59
CA PHE A 564 -19.55 -5.47 -9.29
C PHE A 564 -18.20 -5.92 -9.88
N ARG A 565 -17.50 -5.00 -10.57
CA ARG A 565 -16.12 -5.15 -11.06
C ARG A 565 -15.12 -5.04 -9.90
N ARG A 566 -14.24 -6.04 -9.82
CA ARG A 566 -13.35 -6.30 -8.67
C ARG A 566 -11.95 -5.70 -8.83
N LYS A 567 -11.88 -4.42 -9.17
CA LYS A 567 -10.60 -3.76 -9.53
C LYS A 567 -9.71 -3.48 -8.32
N TYR A 568 -10.28 -3.26 -7.13
CA TYR A 568 -9.54 -2.93 -5.89
C TYR A 568 -9.85 -3.88 -4.72
N ALA A 569 -10.39 -5.07 -5.02
CA ALA A 569 -10.52 -6.15 -4.05
C ALA A 569 -9.15 -6.52 -3.48
N PHE A 570 -9.05 -6.73 -2.15
CA PHE A 570 -7.82 -7.28 -1.60
C PHE A 570 -7.76 -8.78 -1.89
N SER A 571 -6.55 -9.30 -2.05
CA SER A 571 -6.31 -10.72 -2.38
C SER A 571 -5.71 -11.44 -1.18
N ILE A 572 -6.32 -12.57 -0.83
CA ILE A 572 -5.80 -13.59 0.09
C ILE A 572 -5.10 -14.62 -0.80
N LYS A 573 -3.78 -14.70 -0.68
CA LYS A 573 -2.93 -15.68 -1.38
C LYS A 573 -2.02 -16.35 -0.38
N GLU A 574 -2.47 -17.48 0.15
CA GLU A 574 -1.77 -18.21 1.20
C GLU A 574 -1.49 -19.65 0.76
N THR A 575 -0.26 -20.10 0.95
CA THR A 575 0.10 -21.52 0.84
C THR A 575 0.21 -22.08 2.26
N VAL A 576 -0.68 -23.01 2.59
CA VAL A 576 -0.80 -23.64 3.90
C VAL A 576 0.00 -24.93 3.94
N SER A 577 0.77 -25.13 5.02
CA SER A 577 1.50 -26.36 5.28
C SER A 577 1.65 -26.56 6.79
N THR A 578 0.53 -26.80 7.47
CA THR A 578 0.42 -26.78 8.94
C THR A 578 0.29 -28.18 9.52
N PRO A 579 1.23 -28.65 10.36
CA PRO A 579 1.02 -29.86 11.16
C PRO A 579 0.03 -29.57 12.31
N LEU A 580 -1.00 -30.41 12.45
CA LEU A 580 -2.00 -30.32 13.52
C LEU A 580 -1.69 -31.21 14.71
N PHE A 581 -0.97 -32.30 14.50
CA PHE A 581 -0.58 -33.22 15.56
C PHE A 581 0.64 -34.02 15.15
N TRP A 582 1.55 -34.26 16.08
CA TRP A 582 2.69 -35.15 15.86
C TRP A 582 3.05 -35.84 17.18
N ASN A 583 3.28 -37.15 17.13
CA ASN A 583 3.80 -37.91 18.25
C ASN A 583 4.80 -38.96 17.75
N THR A 584 6.01 -38.95 18.29
CA THR A 584 7.06 -39.96 18.06
C THR A 584 7.39 -40.64 19.37
N ALA A 585 7.54 -41.97 19.37
CA ALA A 585 8.11 -42.68 20.51
C ALA A 585 9.48 -42.08 20.88
N LYS A 586 9.63 -41.57 22.11
CA LYS A 586 10.91 -41.06 22.61
C LYS A 586 11.93 -42.20 22.66
N GLU A 587 13.14 -41.90 22.19
CA GLU A 587 14.36 -42.74 22.21
C GLU A 587 14.44 -43.84 21.15
N CYS A 588 14.93 -43.52 19.95
CA CYS A 588 15.67 -44.47 19.10
C CYS A 588 16.64 -43.74 18.17
N ASP A 589 17.90 -44.16 18.21
CA ASP A 589 19.01 -43.61 17.43
C ASP A 589 18.84 -43.99 15.95
N PHE A 590 18.96 -43.01 15.04
CA PHE A 590 18.76 -43.23 13.61
C PHE A 590 20.02 -43.80 12.97
N GLN A 591 20.38 -45.04 13.32
CA GLN A 591 21.36 -45.81 12.58
C GLN A 591 20.70 -47.02 11.92
N GLY A 592 20.47 -46.90 10.62
CA GLY A 592 21.04 -47.85 9.68
C GLY A 592 20.43 -49.23 9.48
N ASP A 593 19.41 -49.71 10.20
CA ASP A 593 18.96 -51.11 10.01
C ASP A 593 17.46 -51.29 10.31
N GLY A 594 16.68 -51.58 9.27
CA GLY A 594 15.23 -51.87 9.25
C GLY A 594 14.53 -52.21 10.58
N GLY A 595 13.73 -51.26 11.08
CA GLY A 595 12.70 -51.45 12.10
C GLY A 595 11.73 -50.26 12.08
N PHE A 596 10.43 -50.52 12.01
CA PHE A 596 9.40 -49.48 12.03
C PHE A 596 9.30 -48.82 13.40
N ILE A 597 9.32 -47.49 13.46
CA ILE A 597 9.21 -46.71 14.70
C ILE A 597 7.74 -46.28 14.86
N GLU A 598 7.16 -46.48 16.04
CA GLU A 598 5.83 -45.97 16.43
C GLU A 598 5.81 -44.43 16.37
N GLY A 599 4.91 -43.88 15.54
CA GLY A 599 4.70 -42.44 15.44
C GLY A 599 3.55 -42.09 14.50
N VAL A 600 2.89 -40.97 14.76
CA VAL A 600 1.71 -40.51 14.00
C VAL A 600 1.78 -39.00 13.75
N ALA A 601 1.27 -38.57 12.61
CA ALA A 601 1.18 -37.18 12.18
C ALA A 601 -0.22 -36.87 11.68
N ALA A 602 -0.75 -35.68 11.98
CA ALA A 602 -1.91 -35.10 11.31
C ALA A 602 -1.55 -33.71 10.77
N TYR A 603 -2.10 -33.34 9.60
CA TYR A 603 -1.76 -32.08 8.94
C TYR A 603 -2.91 -31.52 8.09
N VAL A 604 -2.80 -30.24 7.79
CA VAL A 604 -3.60 -29.49 6.83
C VAL A 604 -2.64 -28.74 5.90
N ALA A 605 -2.78 -28.91 4.59
CA ALA A 605 -1.90 -28.29 3.61
C ALA A 605 -2.64 -27.96 2.30
N GLY A 606 -2.30 -26.87 1.62
CA GLY A 606 -3.05 -26.45 0.44
C GLY A 606 -2.78 -25.01 0.03
N ASP A 607 -3.63 -24.47 -0.83
CA ASP A 607 -3.55 -23.11 -1.33
C ASP A 607 -4.89 -22.39 -1.21
N ILE A 608 -4.85 -21.14 -0.78
CA ILE A 608 -6.00 -20.23 -0.72
C ILE A 608 -5.75 -19.10 -1.72
N ASP A 609 -6.63 -18.95 -2.71
CA ASP A 609 -6.64 -17.81 -3.64
C ASP A 609 -8.04 -17.21 -3.70
N VAL A 610 -8.25 -16.18 -2.89
CA VAL A 610 -9.55 -15.51 -2.71
C VAL A 610 -9.38 -14.00 -2.87
N LYS A 611 -10.22 -13.38 -3.70
CA LYS A 611 -10.39 -11.93 -3.78
C LYS A 611 -11.62 -11.52 -3.00
N VAL A 612 -11.51 -10.45 -2.21
CA VAL A 612 -12.59 -9.99 -1.35
C VAL A 612 -12.92 -8.55 -1.66
N ASP A 613 -14.17 -8.31 -2.08
CA ASP A 613 -14.77 -6.99 -2.11
C ASP A 613 -15.61 -6.77 -0.86
N TYR A 614 -15.62 -5.54 -0.37
CA TYR A 614 -16.43 -5.16 0.78
C TYR A 614 -16.94 -3.74 0.63
N GLY A 615 -18.06 -3.48 1.29
CA GLY A 615 -18.64 -2.15 1.34
C GLY A 615 -19.56 -1.96 2.53
N PHE A 616 -19.80 -0.70 2.85
CA PHE A 616 -20.57 -0.25 3.99
C PHE A 616 -21.29 1.05 3.66
N SER A 617 -22.53 1.19 4.11
CA SER A 617 -23.34 2.41 4.02
C SER A 617 -24.03 2.67 5.34
N ALA A 618 -24.02 3.92 5.79
CA ALA A 618 -24.80 4.38 6.93
C ALA A 618 -25.40 5.77 6.69
N VAL A 619 -26.65 5.94 7.08
CA VAL A 619 -27.40 7.20 6.99
C VAL A 619 -27.86 7.59 8.38
N TYR A 620 -27.57 8.82 8.77
CA TYR A 620 -27.90 9.39 10.08
C TYR A 620 -28.73 10.66 9.93
N ARG A 621 -29.65 10.88 10.88
CA ARG A 621 -30.34 12.16 11.07
C ARG A 621 -29.76 12.86 12.30
N TYR A 622 -29.58 14.17 12.18
CA TYR A 622 -29.16 15.01 13.29
C TYR A 622 -30.33 15.29 14.25
N LYS A 623 -30.17 15.02 15.56
CA LYS A 623 -31.16 15.35 16.58
C LYS A 623 -30.76 16.57 17.41
N LYS A 624 -31.76 17.20 18.02
CA LYS A 624 -31.63 18.38 18.91
C LYS A 624 -30.93 18.10 20.26
N ASP A 625 -30.55 16.86 20.53
CA ASP A 625 -29.92 16.43 21.79
C ASP A 625 -28.45 16.02 21.59
N ASP A 626 -27.80 16.52 20.53
CA ASP A 626 -26.43 16.19 20.09
C ASP A 626 -26.25 14.71 19.68
N SER A 627 -27.32 13.92 19.55
CA SER A 627 -27.26 12.53 19.11
C SER A 627 -27.43 12.40 17.59
N LEU A 628 -26.71 11.43 17.01
CA LEU A 628 -26.97 10.97 15.65
C LEU A 628 -27.98 9.83 15.72
N ASP A 629 -29.15 10.04 15.12
CA ASP A 629 -30.13 8.98 14.96
C ASP A 629 -29.74 8.15 13.74
N LEU A 630 -29.36 6.90 13.96
CA LEU A 630 -29.14 6.00 12.85
C LEU A 630 -30.47 5.72 12.16
N TYR A 631 -30.57 6.16 10.90
CA TYR A 631 -31.74 5.90 10.07
C TYR A 631 -31.64 4.52 9.41
N GLN A 632 -30.46 4.22 8.83
CA GLN A 632 -30.22 2.97 8.13
C GLN A 632 -28.73 2.64 8.07
N ALA A 633 -28.36 1.37 8.18
CA ALA A 633 -27.01 0.89 7.88
C ALA A 633 -27.04 -0.48 7.19
N SER A 634 -26.12 -0.69 6.25
CA SER A 634 -25.89 -1.98 5.60
C SER A 634 -24.43 -2.17 5.23
N GLY A 635 -23.95 -3.41 5.21
CA GLY A 635 -22.63 -3.77 4.69
C GLY A 635 -22.65 -5.11 3.97
N TYR A 636 -21.59 -5.39 3.21
CA TYR A 636 -21.39 -6.68 2.56
C TYR A 636 -19.92 -7.09 2.52
N ILE A 637 -19.69 -8.40 2.43
CA ILE A 637 -18.40 -9.04 2.13
C ILE A 637 -18.66 -10.03 0.99
N ASP A 638 -18.08 -9.78 -0.19
CA ASP A 638 -18.20 -10.62 -1.40
C ASP A 638 -16.85 -11.28 -1.74
N PRO A 639 -16.59 -12.50 -1.25
CA PRO A 639 -15.44 -13.28 -1.66
C PRO A 639 -15.66 -13.95 -3.03
N LYS A 640 -14.59 -14.05 -3.82
CA LYS A 640 -14.52 -14.89 -5.03
C LYS A 640 -13.18 -15.59 -5.09
N GLY A 641 -13.20 -16.89 -5.34
CA GLY A 641 -11.98 -17.67 -5.45
C GLY A 641 -12.18 -19.07 -4.92
N LYS A 642 -11.07 -19.73 -4.58
CA LYS A 642 -11.09 -21.12 -4.11
C LYS A 642 -10.18 -21.30 -2.91
N ILE A 643 -10.60 -22.22 -2.04
CA ILE A 643 -9.80 -22.78 -0.95
C ILE A 643 -9.53 -24.23 -1.35
N ASP A 644 -8.28 -24.58 -1.61
CA ASP A 644 -7.87 -25.92 -2.07
C ASP A 644 -6.99 -26.56 -0.99
N MET A 645 -7.62 -27.37 -0.13
CA MET A 645 -6.99 -27.88 1.08
C MET A 645 -6.96 -29.40 1.10
N SER A 646 -5.87 -29.95 1.61
CA SER A 646 -5.66 -31.37 1.86
C SER A 646 -5.52 -31.61 3.35
N TYR A 647 -6.27 -32.59 3.83
CA TYR A 647 -6.30 -33.04 5.22
C TYR A 647 -5.70 -34.43 5.25
N GLY A 648 -4.89 -34.73 6.25
CA GLY A 648 -4.29 -36.05 6.35
C GLY A 648 -3.86 -36.45 7.75
N VAL A 649 -3.92 -37.74 8.02
CA VAL A 649 -3.38 -38.39 9.21
C VAL A 649 -2.66 -39.68 8.80
N GLY A 650 -1.47 -39.94 9.33
CA GLY A 650 -0.69 -41.12 8.98
C GLY A 650 0.24 -41.56 10.09
N GLY A 651 0.35 -42.87 10.30
CA GLY A 651 1.23 -43.49 11.28
C GLY A 651 0.51 -44.49 12.19
N VAL A 652 1.15 -44.78 13.33
CA VAL A 652 0.67 -45.74 14.33
C VAL A 652 0.83 -45.13 15.73
N ALA A 653 -0.28 -44.85 16.41
CA ALA A 653 -0.29 -44.43 17.82
C ALA A 653 -1.70 -44.36 18.41
N ASP A 654 -1.76 -44.28 19.74
CA ASP A 654 -2.91 -43.77 20.48
C ASP A 654 -2.91 -42.23 20.45
N ILE A 655 -3.86 -41.64 19.71
CA ILE A 655 -3.98 -40.19 19.54
C ILE A 655 -4.84 -39.61 20.66
N ASP A 656 -4.23 -38.77 21.48
CA ASP A 656 -4.89 -38.04 22.57
C ASP A 656 -4.63 -36.54 22.43
N VAL A 657 -5.60 -35.83 21.84
CA VAL A 657 -5.49 -34.39 21.57
C VAL A 657 -5.58 -33.55 22.85
N THR A 658 -6.17 -34.09 23.92
CA THR A 658 -6.31 -33.37 25.19
C THR A 658 -4.97 -33.16 25.88
N LYS A 659 -3.97 -34.01 25.60
CA LYS A 659 -2.62 -33.86 26.16
C LYS A 659 -1.86 -32.65 25.64
N GLY A 660 -2.28 -32.05 24.52
CA GLY A 660 -1.65 -30.86 23.97
C GLY A 660 -2.22 -29.52 24.48
N THR A 661 -3.54 -29.28 24.30
CA THR A 661 -4.20 -28.02 24.72
C THR A 661 -5.08 -28.13 25.94
N GLY A 662 -5.31 -29.33 26.49
CA GLY A 662 -6.24 -29.56 27.59
C GLY A 662 -7.72 -29.53 27.17
N SER A 663 -8.03 -29.50 25.87
CA SER A 663 -9.39 -29.49 25.32
C SER A 663 -9.53 -30.45 24.15
N ASN A 664 -10.76 -30.87 23.85
CA ASN A 664 -11.14 -31.56 22.62
C ASN A 664 -12.52 -31.02 22.17
N PRO A 665 -12.63 -30.33 21.01
CA PRO A 665 -11.58 -30.10 20.02
C PRO A 665 -10.42 -29.24 20.53
N ALA A 666 -9.31 -29.39 19.83
CA ALA A 666 -8.02 -28.84 20.13
C ALA A 666 -7.70 -27.80 19.03
N PHE A 667 -7.62 -26.51 19.39
CA PHE A 667 -7.48 -25.40 18.43
C PHE A 667 -6.03 -24.94 18.29
N ALA A 668 -5.65 -24.55 17.07
CA ALA A 668 -4.36 -23.95 16.75
C ALA A 668 -4.55 -22.71 15.86
N ASP A 669 -3.93 -21.60 16.28
CA ASP A 669 -3.92 -20.36 15.50
C ASP A 669 -3.02 -20.52 14.26
N GLY A 670 -3.52 -20.13 13.10
CA GLY A 670 -2.76 -20.07 11.85
C GLY A 670 -2.35 -18.64 11.49
N VAL A 671 -2.53 -18.27 10.23
CA VAL A 671 -2.16 -16.94 9.71
C VAL A 671 -3.28 -15.94 10.03
N SER A 672 -2.96 -14.85 10.72
CA SER A 672 -3.83 -13.69 10.85
C SER A 672 -3.15 -12.47 10.24
N LYS A 673 -3.85 -11.79 9.31
CA LYS A 673 -3.31 -10.61 8.64
C LYS A 673 -4.33 -9.48 8.65
N ARG A 674 -3.89 -8.33 9.14
CA ARG A 674 -4.60 -7.06 8.97
C ARG A 674 -4.18 -6.45 7.65
N ILE A 675 -5.16 -6.06 6.86
CA ILE A 675 -4.97 -5.31 5.62
C ILE A 675 -4.98 -3.82 5.97
N ASP A 676 -4.35 -2.98 5.14
CA ASP A 676 -4.17 -1.56 5.41
C ASP A 676 -5.48 -0.90 5.82
N LYS A 677 -5.44 -0.20 6.96
CA LYS A 677 -6.60 0.47 7.53
C LYS A 677 -6.91 1.72 6.73
N GLN A 678 -8.19 1.92 6.44
CA GLN A 678 -8.67 3.16 5.84
C GLN A 678 -9.44 3.93 6.90
N SER A 679 -9.09 5.18 7.12
CA SER A 679 -9.73 6.01 8.13
C SER A 679 -10.31 7.27 7.52
N LEU A 680 -11.41 7.71 8.11
CA LEU A 680 -12.06 8.98 7.87
C LEU A 680 -12.23 9.69 9.20
N THR A 681 -11.83 10.95 9.29
CA THR A 681 -12.19 11.82 10.42
C THR A 681 -13.63 12.27 10.22
N LEU A 682 -14.54 11.69 11.01
CA LEU A 682 -15.93 12.06 11.18
C LEU A 682 -16.12 13.23 12.18
N TYR A 683 -17.35 13.71 12.15
CA TYR A 683 -18.06 14.50 13.15
C TYR A 683 -17.47 14.58 14.59
N GLY A 684 -17.27 15.79 15.09
CA GLY A 684 -16.86 16.05 16.48
C GLY A 684 -15.41 15.65 16.73
N GLY A 685 -14.66 15.52 15.64
CA GLY A 685 -13.36 14.90 15.59
C GLY A 685 -13.40 13.35 15.63
N ALA A 686 -14.55 12.70 15.75
CA ALA A 686 -14.57 11.24 15.81
C ALA A 686 -13.93 10.58 14.58
N LYS A 687 -13.07 9.56 14.69
CA LYS A 687 -12.45 8.91 13.51
C LYS A 687 -13.10 7.57 13.23
N ILE A 688 -13.77 7.40 12.09
CA ILE A 688 -14.18 6.07 11.62
C ILE A 688 -13.02 5.39 10.91
N THR A 689 -12.82 4.11 11.18
CA THR A 689 -11.77 3.30 10.58
C THR A 689 -12.35 2.00 10.09
N PHE A 690 -12.11 1.71 8.82
CA PHE A 690 -12.41 0.46 8.14
C PHE A 690 -11.12 -0.36 8.06
N ALA A 691 -11.07 -1.45 8.81
CA ALA A 691 -9.90 -2.31 8.95
C ALA A 691 -10.24 -3.73 8.48
N PRO A 692 -10.13 -4.02 7.18
CA PRO A 692 -10.27 -5.37 6.65
C PRO A 692 -9.18 -6.30 7.21
N TYR A 693 -9.52 -7.58 7.38
CA TYR A 693 -8.59 -8.61 7.82
C TYR A 693 -9.02 -9.99 7.32
N TYR A 694 -8.11 -10.95 7.40
CA TYR A 694 -8.46 -12.36 7.41
C TYR A 694 -7.66 -13.10 8.49
N ALA A 695 -8.24 -14.19 8.98
CA ALA A 695 -7.62 -15.11 9.92
C ALA A 695 -7.87 -16.54 9.47
N LEU A 696 -6.88 -17.40 9.66
CA LEU A 696 -6.95 -18.82 9.39
C LEU A 696 -6.66 -19.55 10.70
N GLU A 697 -7.59 -20.37 11.15
CA GLU A 697 -7.48 -21.21 12.35
C GLU A 697 -7.66 -22.68 11.98
N TYR A 698 -7.21 -23.57 12.85
CA TYR A 698 -7.34 -25.01 12.66
C TYR A 698 -7.83 -25.67 13.94
N ALA A 699 -8.55 -26.78 13.81
CA ALA A 699 -8.93 -27.60 14.95
C ALA A 699 -8.75 -29.09 14.68
N MET A 700 -8.53 -29.86 15.74
CA MET A 700 -8.46 -31.31 15.67
C MET A 700 -9.25 -31.94 16.83
N ALA A 701 -10.00 -32.99 16.54
CA ALA A 701 -10.79 -33.73 17.52
C ALA A 701 -10.57 -35.24 17.39
N THR A 702 -10.56 -35.98 18.50
CA THR A 702 -10.48 -37.45 18.51
C THR A 702 -11.55 -38.11 19.36
N TYR A 703 -11.95 -39.31 18.94
CA TYR A 703 -12.98 -40.13 19.58
C TYR A 703 -12.53 -41.58 19.64
N ASN A 704 -12.75 -42.24 20.78
CA ASN A 704 -12.38 -43.64 21.02
C ASN A 704 -13.48 -44.64 20.60
N SER A 705 -14.45 -44.19 19.80
CA SER A 705 -15.55 -45.01 19.30
C SER A 705 -16.04 -44.48 17.97
N SER A 706 -16.50 -45.38 17.09
CA SER A 706 -17.18 -45.04 15.84
C SER A 706 -18.64 -44.58 16.03
N ASP A 707 -19.19 -44.69 17.24
CA ASP A 707 -20.56 -44.23 17.56
C ASP A 707 -20.66 -42.69 17.48
N ALA A 708 -21.76 -42.17 16.94
CA ALA A 708 -22.05 -40.73 16.91
C ALA A 708 -22.35 -40.15 18.31
N SER A 709 -22.73 -40.99 19.27
CA SER A 709 -23.04 -40.60 20.65
C SER A 709 -21.84 -40.62 21.61
N ALA A 710 -20.66 -41.01 21.11
CA ALA A 710 -19.45 -41.09 21.91
C ALA A 710 -18.99 -39.69 22.36
N PRO A 711 -18.64 -39.48 23.64
CA PRO A 711 -18.17 -38.20 24.12
C PRO A 711 -16.87 -37.79 23.42
N ASN A 712 -16.72 -36.49 23.10
CA ASN A 712 -15.55 -35.87 22.46
C ASN A 712 -14.25 -35.95 23.29
N ASN A 713 -14.04 -36.92 24.19
CA ASN A 713 -12.87 -36.97 25.09
C ASN A 713 -12.21 -38.36 25.08
N GLY A 714 -12.06 -38.96 23.90
CA GLY A 714 -11.51 -40.30 23.74
C GLY A 714 -10.12 -40.33 23.09
N VAL A 715 -9.23 -41.16 23.64
CA VAL A 715 -7.97 -41.55 22.98
C VAL A 715 -8.30 -42.46 21.81
N ALA A 716 -7.95 -42.06 20.59
CA ALA A 716 -8.25 -42.81 19.37
C ALA A 716 -7.03 -43.64 18.95
N ALA A 717 -7.14 -44.97 18.98
CA ALA A 717 -6.10 -45.86 18.49
C ALA A 717 -6.10 -45.86 16.95
N PHE A 718 -5.01 -45.40 16.35
CA PHE A 718 -4.87 -45.22 14.90
C PHE A 718 -3.66 -46.01 14.37
N ASP A 719 -3.88 -46.75 13.27
CA ASP A 719 -2.85 -47.51 12.54
C ASP A 719 -3.18 -47.47 11.04
N GLY A 720 -2.65 -46.47 10.32
CA GLY A 720 -2.99 -46.28 8.92
C GLY A 720 -2.46 -45.00 8.27
N LEU A 721 -3.04 -44.66 7.12
CA LEU A 721 -2.84 -43.42 6.39
C LEU A 721 -4.15 -43.02 5.74
N LEU A 722 -4.72 -41.88 6.16
CA LEU A 722 -5.97 -41.34 5.64
C LEU A 722 -5.72 -39.92 5.14
N THR A 723 -6.12 -39.64 3.91
CA THR A 723 -5.99 -38.31 3.30
C THR A 723 -7.21 -37.96 2.44
N SER A 724 -7.58 -36.68 2.44
CA SER A 724 -8.60 -36.14 1.54
C SER A 724 -8.17 -34.76 1.05
N ARG A 725 -8.58 -34.39 -0.16
CA ARG A 725 -8.45 -33.04 -0.71
C ARG A 725 -9.84 -32.47 -0.96
N VAL A 726 -10.06 -31.24 -0.49
CA VAL A 726 -11.32 -30.49 -0.51
C VAL A 726 -11.05 -29.18 -1.22
N VAL A 727 -11.73 -28.97 -2.35
CA VAL A 727 -11.70 -27.69 -3.06
C VAL A 727 -13.04 -26.99 -2.83
N THR A 728 -13.03 -25.93 -2.02
CA THR A 728 -14.21 -25.12 -1.70
C THR A 728 -14.27 -23.91 -2.64
N ASP A 729 -15.37 -23.77 -3.40
CA ASP A 729 -15.64 -22.55 -4.18
C ASP A 729 -16.38 -21.51 -3.31
N VAL A 730 -15.67 -20.47 -2.89
CA VAL A 730 -16.24 -19.41 -2.05
C VAL A 730 -17.09 -18.40 -2.83
N ALA A 731 -17.09 -18.48 -4.17
CA ALA A 731 -17.73 -17.48 -5.02
C ALA A 731 -19.27 -17.48 -4.97
N ASN A 732 -19.90 -18.50 -4.38
CA ASN A 732 -21.35 -18.63 -4.35
C ASN A 732 -21.99 -18.09 -3.06
N PHE A 733 -21.23 -17.35 -2.24
CA PHE A 733 -21.74 -16.75 -1.02
C PHE A 733 -21.20 -15.33 -0.82
N THR A 734 -22.13 -14.37 -0.77
CA THR A 734 -21.87 -12.98 -0.34
C THR A 734 -22.53 -12.81 1.01
N ALA A 735 -21.78 -12.36 2.02
CA ALA A 735 -22.34 -12.06 3.33
C ALA A 735 -22.93 -10.65 3.35
N TYR A 736 -24.12 -10.50 3.93
CA TYR A 736 -24.82 -9.22 4.07
C TYR A 736 -25.07 -8.91 5.54
N TYR A 737 -24.92 -7.64 5.91
CA TYR A 737 -25.08 -7.16 7.27
C TYR A 737 -26.12 -6.03 7.28
N PRO A 738 -27.24 -6.19 8.03
CA PRO A 738 -27.64 -7.38 8.77
C PRO A 738 -28.09 -8.51 7.81
N PRO A 739 -28.04 -9.79 8.24
CA PRO A 739 -28.59 -10.90 7.46
C PRO A 739 -30.11 -10.75 7.30
N LYS A 740 -30.67 -11.36 6.26
CA LYS A 740 -32.11 -11.38 6.04
C LYS A 740 -32.83 -12.18 7.12
N ASP A 741 -34.02 -11.70 7.49
CA ASP A 741 -34.85 -12.38 8.49
C ASP A 741 -35.50 -13.63 7.86
N GLY A 742 -35.27 -14.79 8.47
CA GLY A 742 -35.84 -16.06 8.04
C GLY A 742 -35.04 -16.81 6.97
N ASP A 743 -33.78 -16.46 6.71
CA ASP A 743 -32.90 -17.33 5.91
C ASP A 743 -32.76 -18.69 6.61
N GLU A 744 -33.31 -19.71 5.95
CA GLU A 744 -33.05 -21.11 6.27
C GLU A 744 -31.67 -21.47 5.72
N LEU A 745 -30.96 -22.37 6.40
CA LEU A 745 -29.68 -22.91 5.95
C LEU A 745 -29.80 -23.42 4.50
N GLU A 746 -29.13 -22.77 3.54
CA GLU A 746 -29.13 -23.24 2.16
C GLU A 746 -28.13 -24.37 1.98
N THR A 747 -28.62 -25.60 1.77
CA THR A 747 -27.75 -26.73 1.40
C THR A 747 -27.31 -26.57 -0.06
N LYS A 748 -26.02 -26.29 -0.27
CA LYS A 748 -25.41 -26.14 -1.61
C LYS A 748 -24.18 -27.02 -1.69
N LYS A 749 -23.89 -27.55 -2.88
CA LYS A 749 -22.61 -28.21 -3.12
C LYS A 749 -21.51 -27.14 -3.25
N LEU A 750 -20.69 -26.97 -2.22
CA LEU A 750 -19.58 -26.02 -2.14
C LEU A 750 -18.23 -26.68 -2.44
N ASN A 751 -18.11 -27.96 -2.10
CA ASN A 751 -16.88 -28.70 -2.10
C ASN A 751 -16.77 -29.63 -3.32
N ASP A 752 -15.57 -29.72 -3.88
CA ASP A 752 -15.14 -30.87 -4.66
C ASP A 752 -14.20 -31.74 -3.80
N VAL A 753 -14.70 -32.89 -3.37
CA VAL A 753 -14.01 -33.78 -2.43
C VAL A 753 -13.37 -34.95 -3.18
N SER A 754 -12.07 -35.13 -2.98
CA SER A 754 -11.31 -36.26 -3.51
C SER A 754 -10.61 -37.04 -2.40
N VAL A 755 -10.97 -38.31 -2.25
CA VAL A 755 -10.34 -39.26 -1.34
C VAL A 755 -9.26 -40.01 -2.08
N GLN A 756 -8.06 -40.10 -1.51
CA GLN A 756 -6.93 -40.70 -2.21
C GLN A 756 -6.99 -42.24 -2.22
N ASP A 757 -6.58 -42.86 -3.32
CA ASP A 757 -6.63 -44.32 -3.50
C ASP A 757 -5.67 -45.08 -2.58
N HIS A 758 -4.62 -44.42 -2.10
CA HIS A 758 -3.63 -44.99 -1.20
C HIS A 758 -4.02 -44.90 0.28
N ASN A 759 -5.24 -44.43 0.61
CA ASN A 759 -5.73 -44.48 1.97
C ASN A 759 -5.88 -45.93 2.44
N ILE A 760 -5.43 -46.22 3.66
CA ILE A 760 -5.44 -47.56 4.26
C ILE A 760 -5.54 -47.45 5.77
N ILE A 761 -6.19 -48.43 6.40
CA ILE A 761 -6.19 -48.64 7.84
C ILE A 761 -5.95 -50.11 8.11
N TYR A 762 -5.13 -50.42 9.11
CA TYR A 762 -4.62 -51.77 9.32
C TYR A 762 -5.29 -52.51 10.46
N THR A 763 -5.72 -51.77 11.48
CA THR A 763 -6.36 -52.34 12.67
C THR A 763 -7.37 -51.35 13.24
N SER A 764 -8.34 -51.88 13.99
CA SER A 764 -9.30 -51.11 14.78
C SER A 764 -9.56 -51.81 16.11
N THR A 765 -9.87 -51.04 17.14
CA THR A 765 -10.47 -51.58 18.37
C THR A 765 -11.90 -52.07 18.09
N GLU A 766 -12.47 -52.88 18.99
CA GLU A 766 -13.88 -53.30 18.90
C GLU A 766 -14.86 -52.11 18.86
N ALA A 767 -14.52 -51.01 19.53
CA ALA A 767 -15.34 -49.80 19.58
C ALA A 767 -15.16 -48.89 18.35
N GLY A 768 -14.09 -49.07 17.56
CA GLY A 768 -13.72 -48.15 16.48
C GLY A 768 -13.09 -46.84 16.97
N GLY A 769 -12.97 -45.87 16.08
CA GLY A 769 -12.43 -44.54 16.39
C GLY A 769 -12.80 -43.49 15.35
N LYS A 770 -12.64 -42.21 15.73
CA LYS A 770 -12.79 -41.08 14.82
C LYS A 770 -11.73 -40.02 15.04
N ILE A 771 -11.40 -39.32 13.96
CA ILE A 771 -10.57 -38.12 13.98
C ILE A 771 -11.20 -37.06 13.07
N GLY A 772 -11.34 -35.84 13.57
CA GLY A 772 -11.77 -34.67 12.81
C GLY A 772 -10.61 -33.70 12.64
N LEU A 773 -10.39 -33.22 11.42
CA LEU A 773 -9.42 -32.17 11.09
C LEU A 773 -10.17 -31.00 10.47
N GLU A 774 -10.00 -29.80 11.02
CA GLU A 774 -10.78 -28.61 10.69
C GLU A 774 -9.87 -27.45 10.27
N SER A 775 -10.34 -26.64 9.33
CA SER A 775 -9.76 -25.34 8.99
C SER A 775 -10.86 -24.28 8.92
N ILE A 776 -10.60 -23.11 9.50
CA ILE A 776 -11.54 -22.00 9.60
C ILE A 776 -10.90 -20.77 8.94
N LEU A 777 -11.40 -20.34 7.78
CA LEU A 777 -11.00 -19.07 7.18
C LEU A 777 -12.04 -17.99 7.54
N SER A 778 -11.66 -17.05 8.39
CA SER A 778 -12.42 -15.85 8.71
C SER A 778 -11.96 -14.68 7.85
N ILE A 779 -12.90 -13.98 7.22
CA ILE A 779 -12.70 -12.76 6.44
C ILE A 779 -13.55 -11.68 7.10
N GLY A 780 -12.95 -10.60 7.55
CA GLY A 780 -13.68 -9.61 8.33
C GLY A 780 -13.36 -8.15 8.02
N LEU A 781 -14.25 -7.28 8.48
CA LEU A 781 -14.16 -5.83 8.41
C LEU A 781 -14.43 -5.26 9.80
N ASN A 782 -13.39 -4.71 10.43
CA ASN A 782 -13.51 -3.98 11.67
C ASN A 782 -13.86 -2.51 11.36
N ILE A 783 -15.02 -2.05 11.84
CA ILE A 783 -15.51 -0.68 11.71
C ILE A 783 -15.43 -0.02 13.10
N THR A 784 -14.41 0.80 13.30
CA THR A 784 -14.19 1.49 14.58
C THR A 784 -14.55 2.96 14.46
N VAL A 785 -15.45 3.47 15.31
CA VAL A 785 -15.70 4.90 15.50
C VAL A 785 -15.05 5.34 16.81
N ASN A 786 -13.94 6.06 16.71
CA ASN A 786 -13.23 6.62 17.87
C ASN A 786 -13.79 8.00 18.22
N HIS A 787 -14.08 8.28 19.49
CA HIS A 787 -14.48 9.61 19.97
C HIS A 787 -13.35 10.26 20.79
N TYR A 788 -13.24 11.59 20.78
CA TYR A 788 -12.22 12.32 21.56
C TYR A 788 -12.51 12.47 23.06
N LYS A 789 -11.48 12.91 23.79
CA LYS A 789 -11.38 13.17 25.26
C LYS A 789 -12.72 13.30 26.00
N ASN A 790 -12.88 12.55 27.10
CA ASN A 790 -14.02 12.58 28.03
C ASN A 790 -15.41 12.17 27.46
N LYS A 791 -15.46 11.57 26.27
CA LYS A 791 -16.68 10.95 25.68
C LYS A 791 -16.60 9.40 25.78
N PRO A 792 -17.69 8.65 25.49
CA PRO A 792 -17.74 7.20 25.68
C PRO A 792 -16.64 6.44 24.92
N ALA A 793 -16.34 5.21 25.37
CA ALA A 793 -15.37 4.33 24.73
C ALA A 793 -15.62 4.17 23.21
N PRO A 794 -14.56 3.97 22.39
CA PRO A 794 -14.70 3.73 20.97
C PRO A 794 -15.72 2.64 20.66
N VAL A 795 -16.55 2.88 19.65
CA VAL A 795 -17.52 1.90 19.19
C VAL A 795 -16.82 1.05 18.14
N ASN A 796 -16.59 -0.24 18.42
CA ASN A 796 -16.03 -1.17 17.45
C ASN A 796 -17.10 -2.17 17.02
N VAL A 797 -17.41 -2.20 15.73
CA VAL A 797 -18.31 -3.18 15.12
C VAL A 797 -17.50 -4.06 14.19
N GLU A 798 -17.66 -5.37 14.32
CA GLU A 798 -16.90 -6.34 13.55
C GLU A 798 -17.86 -7.15 12.68
N LEU A 799 -17.65 -7.10 11.36
CA LEU A 799 -18.36 -7.92 10.39
C LEU A 799 -17.44 -9.07 10.00
N GLU A 800 -17.94 -10.29 10.04
CA GLU A 800 -17.12 -11.47 9.76
C GLU A 800 -17.90 -12.47 8.91
N LEU A 801 -17.20 -13.02 7.93
CA LEU A 801 -17.62 -14.09 7.03
C LEU A 801 -16.60 -15.22 7.17
N GLY A 802 -17.05 -16.38 7.65
CA GLY A 802 -16.22 -17.55 7.87
C GLY A 802 -16.56 -18.73 6.96
N TYR A 803 -15.53 -19.49 6.61
CA TYR A 803 -15.64 -20.81 5.98
C TYR A 803 -14.96 -21.85 6.86
N THR A 804 -15.76 -22.72 7.46
CA THR A 804 -15.30 -23.81 8.30
C THR A 804 -15.37 -25.11 7.50
N THR A 805 -14.23 -25.71 7.17
CA THR A 805 -14.16 -27.01 6.50
C THR A 805 -13.68 -28.08 7.49
N LEU A 806 -14.48 -29.13 7.65
CA LEU A 806 -14.21 -30.28 8.52
C LEU A 806 -14.03 -31.54 7.67
N ALA A 807 -12.91 -32.24 7.86
CA ALA A 807 -12.69 -33.58 7.35
C ALA A 807 -12.68 -34.59 8.51
N MET A 808 -13.74 -35.39 8.62
CA MET A 808 -13.89 -36.43 9.62
C MET A 808 -13.64 -37.81 9.02
N TYR A 809 -12.72 -38.55 9.61
CA TYR A 809 -12.45 -39.95 9.28
C TYR A 809 -12.91 -40.85 10.42
N THR A 810 -13.77 -41.82 10.11
CA THR A 810 -14.26 -42.81 11.06
C THR A 810 -13.76 -44.18 10.66
N TRP A 811 -13.26 -44.98 11.60
CA TRP A 811 -12.88 -46.37 11.36
C TRP A 811 -13.51 -47.33 12.37
N ARG A 812 -13.81 -48.54 11.92
CA ARG A 812 -14.47 -49.58 12.71
C ARG A 812 -14.18 -50.98 12.20
N PRO A 813 -14.35 -52.03 13.03
CA PRO A 813 -14.34 -53.40 12.54
C PRO A 813 -15.42 -53.65 11.49
N GLY A 814 -15.08 -54.40 10.46
CA GLY A 814 -16.01 -54.85 9.42
C GLY A 814 -16.95 -55.93 9.94
N ASP A 815 -18.18 -55.92 9.44
CA ASP A 815 -19.24 -56.86 9.79
C ASP A 815 -19.65 -57.73 8.58
N GLY A 816 -20.26 -58.89 8.85
CA GLY A 816 -20.78 -59.77 7.82
C GLY A 816 -19.71 -60.26 6.82
N ALA A 817 -19.79 -59.80 5.56
CA ALA A 817 -18.86 -60.19 4.50
C ALA A 817 -17.44 -59.58 4.65
N ASP A 818 -17.29 -58.61 5.55
CA ASP A 818 -16.04 -57.90 5.84
C ASP A 818 -15.50 -58.23 7.24
N GLU A 819 -15.96 -59.33 7.86
CA GLU A 819 -15.41 -59.84 9.13
C GLU A 819 -13.90 -60.11 9.01
N GLY A 820 -13.11 -59.62 9.97
CA GLY A 820 -11.63 -59.66 9.93
C GLY A 820 -10.98 -58.58 9.05
N LYS A 821 -11.74 -57.53 8.72
CA LYS A 821 -11.26 -56.31 8.07
C LYS A 821 -11.57 -55.09 8.94
N THR A 822 -10.86 -54.00 8.69
CA THR A 822 -11.16 -52.68 9.23
C THR A 822 -11.70 -51.77 8.11
N CYS A 823 -12.84 -51.12 8.34
CA CYS A 823 -13.53 -50.27 7.37
C CYS A 823 -13.40 -48.79 7.72
N ILE A 824 -13.35 -47.91 6.71
CA ILE A 824 -13.26 -46.45 6.86
C ILE A 824 -14.46 -45.76 6.20
N ASP A 825 -15.02 -44.79 6.90
CA ASP A 825 -16.04 -43.85 6.44
C ASP A 825 -15.47 -42.41 6.45
N TYR A 826 -15.85 -41.63 5.42
CA TYR A 826 -15.43 -40.23 5.25
C TYR A 826 -16.66 -39.32 5.34
N ASP A 827 -16.63 -38.37 6.27
CA ASP A 827 -17.63 -37.32 6.41
C ASP A 827 -16.93 -35.96 6.31
N ILE A 828 -17.15 -35.26 5.19
CA ILE A 828 -16.43 -34.05 4.85
C ILE A 828 -17.44 -32.97 4.52
N GLY A 829 -17.36 -31.85 5.24
CA GLY A 829 -18.28 -30.74 5.02
C GLY A 829 -17.65 -29.37 5.15
N THR A 830 -18.27 -28.39 4.50
CA THR A 830 -17.93 -26.97 4.66
C THR A 830 -19.17 -26.20 5.09
N LEU A 831 -19.03 -25.40 6.15
CA LEU A 831 -20.02 -24.48 6.67
C LEU A 831 -19.58 -23.04 6.40
N GLY A 832 -20.36 -22.32 5.59
CA GLY A 832 -20.26 -20.88 5.43
C GLY A 832 -21.12 -20.18 6.48
N TRP A 833 -20.54 -19.29 7.26
CA TRP A 833 -21.23 -18.57 8.33
C TRP A 833 -20.89 -17.08 8.32
N GLN A 834 -21.76 -16.26 8.90
CA GLN A 834 -21.51 -14.83 9.08
C GLN A 834 -21.91 -14.36 10.48
N SER A 835 -21.19 -13.37 11.01
CA SER A 835 -21.48 -12.75 12.29
C SER A 835 -21.23 -11.25 12.29
N ALA A 836 -21.99 -10.54 13.12
CA ALA A 836 -21.78 -9.13 13.43
C ALA A 836 -21.65 -8.93 14.94
N SER A 837 -20.44 -8.64 15.39
CA SER A 837 -20.17 -8.32 16.80
C SER A 837 -20.36 -6.82 17.05
N ASN A 838 -21.04 -6.48 18.15
CA ASN A 838 -21.56 -5.16 18.47
C ASN A 838 -22.48 -4.58 17.38
N GLY A 839 -23.18 -5.44 16.63
CA GLY A 839 -24.07 -5.03 15.54
C GLY A 839 -25.24 -4.14 15.99
N ASN A 840 -25.62 -4.21 17.27
CA ASN A 840 -26.64 -3.34 17.89
C ASN A 840 -26.37 -1.84 17.74
N ARG A 841 -25.11 -1.45 17.55
CA ARG A 841 -24.69 -0.06 17.27
C ARG A 841 -25.16 0.44 15.92
N PHE A 842 -25.43 -0.48 14.99
CA PHE A 842 -26.03 -0.20 13.70
C PHE A 842 -27.51 -0.63 13.61
N GLY A 843 -28.16 -0.84 14.75
CA GLY A 843 -29.55 -1.31 14.80
C GLY A 843 -29.72 -2.79 14.40
N TRP A 844 -28.63 -3.56 14.33
CA TRP A 844 -28.65 -4.98 13.98
C TRP A 844 -28.73 -5.88 15.23
N LYS A 845 -29.11 -7.15 15.05
CA LYS A 845 -29.03 -8.14 16.12
C LYS A 845 -27.55 -8.47 16.39
N ASP A 846 -27.17 -8.49 17.67
CA ASP A 846 -25.78 -8.65 18.10
C ASP A 846 -25.38 -10.12 18.28
N GLY A 847 -24.14 -10.48 17.92
CA GLY A 847 -23.42 -11.67 18.40
C GLY A 847 -23.96 -13.05 17.99
N ALA A 848 -25.01 -13.14 17.17
CA ALA A 848 -25.48 -14.43 16.66
C ALA A 848 -24.71 -14.81 15.39
N VAL A 849 -23.84 -15.83 15.48
CA VAL A 849 -23.34 -16.55 14.29
C VAL A 849 -24.55 -17.11 13.56
N ARG A 850 -24.68 -16.75 12.28
CA ARG A 850 -25.69 -17.32 11.40
C ARG A 850 -25.03 -18.20 10.37
N GLU A 851 -25.40 -19.47 10.40
CA GLU A 851 -25.10 -20.40 9.33
C GLU A 851 -25.86 -19.96 8.09
N ALA A 852 -25.15 -19.79 6.98
CA ALA A 852 -25.72 -19.26 5.75
C ALA A 852 -25.72 -20.31 4.64
N GLN A 853 -24.71 -21.17 4.58
CA GLN A 853 -24.63 -22.27 3.62
C GLN A 853 -23.94 -23.47 4.24
N SER A 854 -24.42 -24.67 3.91
CA SER A 854 -23.74 -25.91 4.27
C SER A 854 -23.59 -26.84 3.07
N ASP A 855 -22.47 -27.54 3.03
CA ASP A 855 -22.24 -28.68 2.16
C ASP A 855 -21.77 -29.84 3.03
N GLU A 856 -22.63 -30.81 3.29
CA GLU A 856 -22.26 -32.06 3.96
C GLU A 856 -22.14 -33.17 2.90
N GLN A 857 -20.92 -33.61 2.63
CA GLN A 857 -20.64 -34.72 1.73
C GLN A 857 -20.23 -35.94 2.54
N THR A 858 -21.21 -36.81 2.77
CA THR A 858 -20.92 -38.20 3.17
C THR A 858 -20.49 -38.98 1.94
N SER A 859 -19.49 -39.87 2.07
CA SER A 859 -19.04 -40.64 0.91
C SER A 859 -20.19 -41.49 0.34
N ALA A 860 -20.58 -41.23 -0.91
CA ALA A 860 -21.57 -42.06 -1.63
C ALA A 860 -21.06 -43.48 -1.95
N ALA A 861 -19.80 -43.78 -1.66
CA ALA A 861 -19.17 -45.09 -1.83
C ALA A 861 -19.34 -45.93 -0.56
N ALA A 862 -19.55 -47.24 -0.72
CA ALA A 862 -19.56 -48.17 0.39
C ALA A 862 -18.25 -48.05 1.22
N PRO A 863 -18.31 -48.31 2.55
CA PRO A 863 -17.13 -48.27 3.41
C PRO A 863 -15.98 -49.04 2.76
N LYS A 864 -14.80 -48.41 2.62
CA LYS A 864 -13.61 -49.10 2.09
C LYS A 864 -13.05 -49.96 3.23
N CYS A 865 -13.10 -51.28 3.08
CA CYS A 865 -12.62 -52.24 4.09
C CYS A 865 -11.29 -52.89 3.68
N PHE A 866 -10.37 -52.97 4.64
CA PHE A 866 -8.99 -53.45 4.46
C PHE A 866 -8.75 -54.65 5.36
N ALA A 867 -8.09 -55.69 4.86
CA ALA A 867 -7.78 -56.86 5.67
C ALA A 867 -6.87 -56.49 6.85
N ASP A 868 -7.21 -56.99 8.04
CA ASP A 868 -6.41 -56.77 9.25
C ASP A 868 -5.01 -57.39 9.10
N LEU A 869 -4.00 -56.79 9.73
CA LEU A 869 -2.65 -57.33 9.74
C LEU A 869 -2.58 -58.63 10.57
N ASP A 870 -1.86 -59.63 10.04
CA ASP A 870 -1.47 -60.84 10.79
C ASP A 870 -0.58 -60.43 11.99
N PRO A 871 -0.80 -60.97 13.21
CA PRO A 871 0.01 -60.66 14.39
C PRO A 871 1.53 -60.87 14.24
N ASN A 872 2.03 -61.55 13.19
CA ASN A 872 3.45 -61.68 12.89
C ASN A 872 3.95 -60.86 11.67
N GLY A 873 3.11 -59.98 11.11
CA GLY A 873 3.32 -59.34 9.81
C GLY A 873 4.25 -58.12 9.77
N GLU A 874 5.50 -58.23 10.25
CA GLU A 874 6.50 -57.15 10.13
C GLU A 874 6.89 -56.85 8.66
N GLU A 875 6.86 -57.84 7.77
CA GLU A 875 7.26 -57.71 6.36
C GLU A 875 6.29 -56.86 5.49
N LYS A 876 5.00 -56.73 5.87
CA LYS A 876 4.02 -55.96 5.07
C LYS A 876 4.05 -54.46 5.35
N ARG A 877 4.59 -54.03 6.49
CA ARG A 877 4.75 -52.60 6.84
C ARG A 877 5.87 -51.93 6.02
N ALA A 878 6.84 -52.72 5.54
CA ALA A 878 8.06 -52.33 4.78
C ALA A 878 7.83 -51.44 3.54
N ASN A 879 6.67 -51.55 2.89
CA ASN A 879 6.39 -50.92 1.59
C ASN A 879 5.48 -49.69 1.66
N LEU A 880 5.27 -49.14 2.86
CA LEU A 880 4.41 -47.98 3.02
C LEU A 880 5.13 -46.68 2.62
N PRO A 881 4.51 -45.84 1.77
CA PRO A 881 4.99 -44.50 1.48
C PRO A 881 5.03 -43.61 2.73
N LEU A 882 4.47 -44.04 3.87
CA LEU A 882 4.47 -43.34 5.16
C LEU A 882 5.84 -42.73 5.50
N VAL A 883 6.93 -43.45 5.26
CA VAL A 883 8.27 -42.92 5.51
C VAL A 883 8.65 -41.82 4.51
N GLU A 884 8.25 -41.91 3.23
CA GLU A 884 8.52 -40.87 2.22
C GLU A 884 7.57 -39.67 2.32
N THR A 885 6.30 -39.84 2.67
CA THR A 885 5.34 -38.75 2.85
C THR A 885 5.67 -37.93 4.09
N THR A 886 5.98 -38.62 5.19
CA THR A 886 6.44 -37.98 6.43
C THR A 886 7.84 -37.35 6.26
N LYS A 887 8.75 -37.98 5.49
CA LYS A 887 10.02 -37.36 5.09
C LYS A 887 9.87 -36.23 4.07
N ALA A 888 8.89 -36.24 3.18
CA ALA A 888 8.66 -35.18 2.19
C ALA A 888 7.99 -33.95 2.82
N LEU A 889 7.11 -34.16 3.81
CA LEU A 889 6.59 -33.11 4.68
C LEU A 889 7.73 -32.51 5.53
N ALA A 890 8.63 -33.34 6.08
CA ALA A 890 9.83 -32.88 6.77
C ALA A 890 10.89 -32.24 5.83
N ALA A 891 10.99 -32.67 4.56
CA ALA A 891 12.02 -32.20 3.62
C ALA A 891 11.65 -30.91 2.86
N ARG A 892 10.37 -30.53 2.82
CA ARG A 892 9.96 -29.20 2.32
C ARG A 892 10.24 -28.06 3.31
N GLN A 893 10.56 -28.39 4.57
CA GLN A 893 10.78 -27.44 5.67
C GLN A 893 12.24 -27.49 6.13
N GLY A 894 13.12 -26.73 5.50
CA GLY A 894 14.54 -26.62 5.89
C GLY A 894 14.79 -25.93 7.25
N ASP A 895 14.01 -26.21 8.29
CA ASP A 895 14.15 -25.69 9.65
C ASP A 895 13.64 -26.74 10.69
N PRO A 896 14.40 -27.14 11.73
CA PRO A 896 13.99 -28.18 12.68
C PRO A 896 12.96 -27.74 13.73
N GLU A 897 12.53 -26.48 13.74
CA GLU A 897 11.59 -25.95 14.74
C GLU A 897 10.41 -25.26 14.04
N MET A 898 9.25 -25.93 14.01
CA MET A 898 7.96 -25.30 13.68
C MET A 898 6.89 -25.62 14.73
N PRO A 899 5.89 -24.75 14.88
CA PRO A 899 4.96 -24.72 16.00
C PRO A 899 3.76 -25.63 15.74
N GLY A 900 3.51 -26.56 16.67
CA GLY A 900 2.31 -27.39 16.65
C GLY A 900 2.45 -28.61 17.57
N TRP A 901 1.88 -28.49 18.77
CA TRP A 901 1.55 -29.59 19.70
C TRP A 901 2.73 -30.36 20.31
N ASP A 902 3.41 -29.72 21.26
CA ASP A 902 4.39 -30.34 22.16
C ASP A 902 3.78 -31.51 22.96
N TYR A 903 4.07 -32.75 22.59
CA TYR A 903 4.04 -33.88 23.53
C TYR A 903 5.30 -33.80 24.41
N LYS A 904 5.19 -33.10 25.55
CA LYS A 904 6.16 -33.24 26.65
C LYS A 904 5.90 -34.59 27.32
N PRO A 905 6.80 -35.59 27.29
CA PRO A 905 6.67 -36.69 28.22
C PRO A 905 7.04 -36.16 29.60
N PHE A 906 6.27 -36.69 30.55
CA PHE A 906 6.25 -36.41 31.96
C PHE A 906 7.65 -36.14 32.56
N GLU A 907 7.99 -34.87 32.72
CA GLU A 907 8.79 -34.40 33.84
C GLU A 907 7.93 -33.46 34.69
N PHE A 908 8.06 -33.60 36.00
CA PHE A 908 7.23 -32.99 37.05
C PHE A 908 7.22 -31.44 37.01
N PRO A 909 6.20 -30.81 37.61
CA PRO A 909 5.71 -29.48 37.23
C PRO A 909 6.62 -28.36 37.72
N SER A 910 6.96 -27.43 36.82
CA SER A 910 7.48 -26.14 37.19
C SER A 910 6.89 -25.01 36.30
N PRO A 911 6.65 -23.81 36.86
CA PRO A 911 5.69 -22.85 36.34
C PRO A 911 6.36 -21.81 35.44
N LEU A 912 6.73 -22.17 34.21
CA LEU A 912 7.21 -21.22 33.19
C LEU A 912 6.40 -21.34 31.89
N LYS A 913 5.21 -20.74 31.86
CA LYS A 913 4.49 -20.39 30.63
C LYS A 913 3.82 -19.01 30.67
N TYR A 914 4.31 -18.12 31.53
CA TYR A 914 4.07 -16.68 31.39
C TYR A 914 5.38 -16.04 30.95
N VAL A 915 5.35 -15.36 29.80
CA VAL A 915 6.47 -14.75 29.04
C VAL A 915 6.93 -15.63 27.86
N GLY A 916 6.15 -15.61 26.77
CA GLY A 916 6.62 -15.95 25.42
C GLY A 916 6.90 -14.66 24.65
N PHE A 917 8.14 -14.49 24.19
CA PHE A 917 8.53 -13.44 23.24
C PHE A 917 8.19 -13.91 21.83
N VAL A 918 7.39 -13.12 21.11
CA VAL A 918 6.96 -13.38 19.73
C VAL A 918 8.04 -12.84 18.78
N GLY A 919 8.79 -13.72 18.13
CA GLY A 919 9.55 -13.40 16.92
C GLY A 919 8.62 -13.43 15.71
N GLY A 920 7.92 -12.32 15.45
CA GLY A 920 6.93 -12.20 14.37
C GLY A 920 7.47 -11.47 13.15
N ASN A 921 7.17 -11.99 11.96
CA ASN A 921 7.50 -11.38 10.67
C ASN A 921 6.54 -10.22 10.27
N GLY A 922 6.35 -9.18 11.10
CA GLY A 922 5.59 -7.93 10.79
C GLY A 922 6.46 -6.67 10.53
N PRO A 923 6.08 -5.70 9.67
CA PRO A 923 6.87 -4.51 9.39
C PRO A 923 6.64 -3.39 10.43
N ALA A 924 7.74 -2.83 10.94
CA ALA A 924 7.90 -1.58 11.72
C ALA A 924 6.90 -1.32 12.87
N GLY A 925 7.40 -1.49 14.11
CA GLY A 925 6.79 -0.95 15.33
C GLY A 925 6.17 -1.98 16.26
N ASP A 926 6.88 -3.07 16.57
CA ASP A 926 6.36 -4.09 17.50
C ASP A 926 6.37 -3.57 18.95
N ILE A 927 5.15 -3.32 19.44
CA ILE A 927 4.80 -3.13 20.85
C ILE A 927 4.75 -4.51 21.50
N VAL A 928 5.61 -4.78 22.49
CA VAL A 928 5.50 -6.00 23.30
C VAL A 928 4.24 -5.92 24.17
N ASN A 929 3.27 -6.81 23.92
CA ASN A 929 2.01 -6.89 24.67
C ASN A 929 2.07 -8.08 25.66
N PHE A 930 2.32 -7.79 26.95
CA PHE A 930 2.23 -8.80 28.01
C PHE A 930 0.77 -8.96 28.45
N ASN A 931 0.08 -10.00 27.97
CA ASN A 931 -1.30 -10.29 28.35
C ASN A 931 -1.43 -10.75 29.82
N ASN A 932 -1.74 -9.81 30.71
CA ASN A 932 -2.88 -9.89 31.64
C ASN A 932 -2.99 -8.57 32.43
N GLY A 933 -3.96 -7.74 32.08
CA GLY A 933 -4.38 -6.61 32.91
C GLY A 933 -3.37 -5.47 33.05
N GLY A 934 -3.20 -4.68 31.97
CA GLY A 934 -2.77 -3.29 31.96
C GLY A 934 -1.56 -2.90 32.83
N LEU A 935 -0.45 -2.50 32.18
CA LEU A 935 0.39 -1.37 32.63
C LEU A 935 1.57 -0.95 31.73
N PHE A 936 1.84 -1.59 30.59
CA PHE A 936 2.95 -1.19 29.70
C PHE A 936 2.60 -1.28 28.21
N LYS A 937 2.64 -0.14 27.52
CA LYS A 937 2.76 -0.05 26.06
C LYS A 937 4.24 0.24 25.79
N GLY A 938 5.00 -0.76 25.39
CA GLY A 938 6.38 -0.56 24.94
C GLY A 938 6.38 0.00 23.52
N THR A 939 7.21 1.00 23.25
CA THR A 939 7.58 1.37 21.89
C THR A 939 9.08 1.10 21.78
N GLU A 940 9.52 0.72 20.58
CA GLU A 940 10.90 0.73 20.07
C GLU A 940 12.05 0.24 20.95
N HIS A 941 12.20 -1.07 20.97
CA HIS A 941 13.23 -1.76 21.73
C HIS A 941 14.58 -1.75 21.03
N VAL A 942 15.61 -1.31 21.75
CA VAL A 942 16.99 -1.75 21.52
C VAL A 942 17.13 -3.19 22.03
N PHE A 943 16.46 -4.19 21.44
CA PHE A 943 16.77 -5.65 21.56
C PHE A 943 16.74 -6.37 22.91
N GLU A 944 16.69 -5.65 24.01
CA GLU A 944 17.15 -6.15 25.30
C GLU A 944 16.27 -7.28 25.87
N ALA A 945 15.01 -7.40 25.46
CA ALA A 945 14.09 -8.37 26.03
C ALA A 945 14.51 -9.83 25.75
N GLN A 946 14.99 -10.11 24.54
CA GLN A 946 15.52 -11.41 24.12
C GLN A 946 16.86 -11.70 24.82
N ILE A 947 17.69 -10.67 24.97
CA ILE A 947 18.98 -10.74 25.65
C ILE A 947 18.80 -11.04 27.15
N ILE A 948 17.78 -10.46 27.80
CA ILE A 948 17.43 -10.77 29.20
C ILE A 948 16.95 -12.22 29.30
N ALA A 949 16.13 -12.71 28.38
CA ALA A 949 15.67 -14.10 28.40
C ALA A 949 16.86 -15.08 28.25
N ASP A 950 17.70 -14.88 27.23
CA ASP A 950 18.87 -15.72 26.92
C ASP A 950 19.92 -15.72 28.06
N PHE A 951 20.00 -14.63 28.83
CA PHE A 951 20.82 -14.58 30.05
C PHE A 951 20.40 -15.65 31.07
N PHE A 952 19.10 -15.80 31.33
CA PHE A 952 18.60 -16.80 32.29
C PHE A 952 18.53 -18.21 31.69
N SER A 953 18.07 -18.33 30.44
CA SER A 953 17.79 -19.63 29.82
C SER A 953 19.02 -20.33 29.26
N ASN A 954 20.03 -19.59 28.79
CA ASN A 954 21.21 -20.16 28.14
C ASN A 954 22.50 -19.84 28.89
N TRP A 955 22.76 -18.57 29.22
CA TRP A 955 24.02 -18.21 29.88
C TRP A 955 24.14 -18.78 31.29
N LEU A 956 23.13 -18.58 32.13
CA LEU A 956 23.14 -19.08 33.50
C LEU A 956 22.96 -20.60 33.56
N ASP A 957 22.09 -21.16 32.73
CA ASP A 957 21.82 -22.60 32.74
C ASP A 957 22.92 -23.43 32.08
N SER A 958 23.43 -22.99 30.92
CA SER A 958 24.37 -23.76 30.11
C SER A 958 25.79 -23.18 30.10
N GLY A 959 26.04 -22.01 30.68
CA GLY A 959 27.37 -21.38 30.72
C GLY A 959 27.87 -20.85 29.37
N LYS A 960 26.98 -20.75 28.36
CA LYS A 960 27.28 -20.31 26.99
C LYS A 960 26.06 -19.66 26.34
N ILE A 961 26.26 -18.97 25.22
CA ILE A 961 25.18 -18.44 24.37
C ILE A 961 25.08 -19.20 23.04
N THR A 962 23.97 -19.01 22.33
CA THR A 962 23.77 -19.58 20.98
C THR A 962 24.85 -19.10 20.02
N ASN A 963 25.48 -20.05 19.32
CA ASN A 963 26.56 -19.80 18.36
C ASN A 963 27.69 -18.89 18.89
N GLN A 964 28.04 -19.01 20.18
CA GLN A 964 29.13 -18.28 20.80
C GLN A 964 30.45 -18.43 20.04
N ARG A 965 31.20 -17.34 19.86
CA ARG A 965 32.52 -17.37 19.22
C ARG A 965 33.55 -16.58 20.04
N PRO A 966 34.65 -17.20 20.50
CA PRO A 966 35.01 -18.62 20.37
C PRO A 966 34.14 -19.53 21.25
N ILE A 967 33.96 -20.78 20.79
CA ILE A 967 33.18 -21.79 21.53
C ILE A 967 33.97 -22.18 22.80
N PRO A 968 33.36 -22.13 24.00
CA PRO A 968 34.02 -22.52 25.23
C PRO A 968 34.32 -24.03 25.24
N SER A 969 35.51 -24.40 25.70
CA SER A 969 35.97 -25.79 25.72
C SER A 969 35.26 -26.67 26.75
N ASN A 970 34.71 -26.08 27.82
CA ASN A 970 33.96 -26.79 28.85
C ASN A 970 32.94 -25.85 29.51
N PRO A 971 31.81 -25.55 28.85
CA PRO A 971 30.78 -24.68 29.41
C PRO A 971 30.11 -25.38 30.60
N SER A 972 30.06 -24.70 31.75
CA SER A 972 29.47 -25.23 32.97
C SER A 972 28.28 -24.37 33.41
N PRO A 973 27.14 -24.99 33.80
CA PRO A 973 26.01 -24.31 34.42
C PRO A 973 26.43 -23.43 35.61
N LYS A 974 25.93 -22.20 35.66
CA LYS A 974 26.16 -21.25 36.76
C LYS A 974 24.98 -21.20 37.72
N MET A 975 23.78 -21.32 37.18
CA MET A 975 22.52 -21.42 37.92
C MET A 975 21.54 -22.27 37.08
N PRO A 976 21.15 -23.46 37.55
CA PRO A 976 20.20 -24.30 36.84
C PRO A 976 18.86 -23.58 36.63
N CYS A 977 18.24 -23.81 35.47
CA CYS A 977 16.97 -23.21 35.08
C CYS A 977 15.90 -23.34 36.18
N ALA A 978 15.81 -24.50 36.84
CA ALA A 978 14.87 -24.77 37.94
C ALA A 978 14.97 -23.76 39.12
N LEU A 979 16.15 -23.20 39.39
CA LEU A 979 16.31 -22.15 40.41
C LEU A 979 15.79 -20.80 39.90
N SER A 980 16.02 -20.45 38.63
CA SER A 980 15.49 -19.21 38.05
C SER A 980 13.97 -19.26 37.95
N GLU A 981 13.39 -20.40 37.56
CA GLU A 981 11.93 -20.57 37.51
C GLU A 981 11.28 -20.37 38.89
N ARG A 982 11.98 -20.80 39.95
CA ARG A 982 11.45 -20.76 41.31
C ARG A 982 11.59 -19.41 41.99
N TYR A 983 12.64 -18.66 41.66
CA TYR A 983 13.00 -17.47 42.45
C TYR A 983 13.08 -16.16 41.66
N VAL A 984 13.11 -16.21 40.32
CA VAL A 984 13.16 -15.02 39.44
C VAL A 984 11.81 -14.74 38.80
N TRP A 985 11.06 -15.78 38.42
CA TRP A 985 9.84 -15.67 37.62
C TRP A 985 8.49 -15.49 38.37
N PRO A 986 8.25 -16.09 39.55
CA PRO A 986 6.92 -16.04 40.17
C PRO A 986 6.52 -14.64 40.62
N SER A 987 5.22 -14.34 40.55
CA SER A 987 4.61 -13.03 40.92
C SER A 987 4.51 -12.77 42.44
N SER A 988 5.12 -13.61 43.28
CA SER A 988 4.90 -13.65 44.73
C SER A 988 6.01 -13.00 45.57
N ASN A 989 6.85 -12.15 45.00
CA ASN A 989 7.98 -11.52 45.69
C ASN A 989 7.78 -10.00 45.90
N ASP A 990 8.61 -9.38 46.75
CA ASP A 990 8.55 -7.97 47.21
C ASP A 990 8.65 -6.89 46.09
N TRP A 991 8.78 -7.31 44.84
CA TRP A 991 9.03 -6.44 43.70
C TRP A 991 7.74 -5.83 43.16
N LYS A 992 7.79 -4.54 42.81
CA LYS A 992 6.62 -3.82 42.30
C LYS A 992 6.94 -3.10 41.01
N VAL A 993 6.02 -3.21 40.05
CA VAL A 993 6.04 -2.41 38.83
C VAL A 993 4.75 -1.59 38.78
N ALA A 994 4.89 -0.26 38.79
CA ALA A 994 3.76 0.68 38.91
C ALA A 994 2.78 0.35 40.06
N GLY A 995 3.32 -0.05 41.21
CA GLY A 995 2.56 -0.31 42.44
C GLY A 995 1.91 -1.70 42.53
N LYS A 996 1.93 -2.51 41.46
CA LYS A 996 1.46 -3.90 41.48
C LYS A 996 2.62 -4.86 41.78
N ALA A 997 2.37 -5.90 42.57
CA ALA A 997 3.36 -6.95 42.83
C ALA A 997 3.61 -7.78 41.56
N GLU A 998 4.87 -7.97 41.21
CA GLU A 998 5.28 -8.63 39.96
C GLU A 998 6.52 -9.51 40.18
N GLY A 999 6.75 -10.46 39.28
CA GLY A 999 7.99 -11.24 39.27
C GLY A 999 9.20 -10.37 38.93
N PHE A 1000 10.37 -10.73 39.46
CA PHE A 1000 11.59 -9.95 39.25
C PHE A 1000 11.97 -9.84 37.78
N PHE A 1001 11.73 -10.89 36.97
CA PHE A 1001 11.92 -10.82 35.52
C PHE A 1001 11.13 -9.68 34.85
N LYS A 1002 9.89 -9.41 35.30
CA LYS A 1002 9.06 -8.33 34.76
C LYS A 1002 9.57 -6.95 35.18
N VAL A 1003 10.29 -6.84 36.29
CA VAL A 1003 11.01 -5.61 36.66
C VAL A 1003 12.13 -5.32 35.67
N LEU A 1004 12.90 -6.35 35.27
CA LEU A 1004 13.95 -6.21 34.26
C LEU A 1004 13.38 -5.74 32.91
N LEU A 1005 12.24 -6.31 32.49
CA LEU A 1005 11.53 -5.87 31.28
C LEU A 1005 10.94 -4.45 31.38
N GLY A 1006 10.75 -3.95 32.59
CA GLY A 1006 10.32 -2.57 32.84
C GLY A 1006 11.43 -1.55 32.57
N GLU A 1007 12.69 -1.96 32.58
CA GLU A 1007 13.84 -1.08 32.31
C GLU A 1007 14.08 -0.85 30.81
N LEU A 1008 13.33 -1.52 29.93
CA LEU A 1008 13.45 -1.36 28.48
C LEU A 1008 12.88 0.00 27.99
N GLY A 1009 13.32 0.40 26.80
CA GLY A 1009 12.73 1.52 26.05
C GLY A 1009 11.21 1.47 26.04
N SER A 1010 10.57 2.55 26.49
CA SER A 1010 9.11 2.69 26.54
C SER A 1010 8.73 4.15 26.71
N ILE A 1011 7.43 4.47 26.67
CA ILE A 1011 6.94 5.82 26.99
C ILE A 1011 7.35 6.32 28.40
N ARG A 1012 7.81 5.44 29.30
CA ARG A 1012 8.30 5.80 30.64
C ARG A 1012 9.82 5.93 30.71
N HIS A 1013 10.53 5.36 29.73
CA HIS A 1013 11.98 5.39 29.60
C HIS A 1013 12.32 5.83 28.17
N LEU A 1014 11.97 7.07 27.84
CA LEU A 1014 12.21 7.67 26.52
C LEU A 1014 13.70 7.86 26.23
N ASP A 1015 14.50 7.99 27.29
CA ASP A 1015 15.97 8.00 27.27
C ASP A 1015 16.59 6.68 26.82
N ARG A 1016 15.79 5.61 26.73
CA ARG A 1016 16.18 4.27 26.30
C ARG A 1016 15.48 3.84 25.00
N LEU A 1017 14.77 4.76 24.34
CA LEU A 1017 13.93 4.51 23.17
C LEU A 1017 14.66 4.89 21.87
N THR A 1018 14.65 4.02 20.85
CA THR A 1018 15.32 4.31 19.56
C THR A 1018 14.60 3.72 18.34
N VAL A 1019 14.59 4.45 17.20
CA VAL A 1019 13.91 4.06 15.96
C VAL A 1019 14.80 3.40 14.92
N PHE A 1020 14.38 2.27 14.35
CA PHE A 1020 15.04 1.70 13.17
C PHE A 1020 14.06 1.05 12.18
N LEU A 1021 14.36 1.18 10.88
CA LEU A 1021 13.51 0.66 9.79
C LEU A 1021 13.29 -0.86 9.92
N ALA A 1022 12.06 -1.32 9.63
CA ALA A 1022 11.59 -2.69 9.86
C ALA A 1022 12.56 -3.80 9.43
N ARG A 1023 13.04 -3.74 8.19
CA ARG A 1023 13.82 -4.81 7.56
C ARG A 1023 15.26 -4.87 8.11
N PRO A 1024 16.03 -3.77 8.15
CA PRO A 1024 17.29 -3.73 8.88
C PRO A 1024 17.16 -4.09 10.37
N ASN A 1025 16.03 -3.77 11.02
CA ASN A 1025 15.77 -4.09 12.43
C ASN A 1025 15.67 -5.60 12.70
N ARG A 1026 14.99 -6.36 11.83
CA ARG A 1026 14.95 -7.84 11.93
C ARG A 1026 16.32 -8.48 11.78
N MET A 1027 17.12 -8.01 10.81
CA MET A 1027 18.50 -8.49 10.61
C MET A 1027 19.37 -8.21 11.85
N LYS A 1028 19.22 -7.00 12.41
CA LYS A 1028 19.82 -6.57 13.67
C LYS A 1028 19.51 -7.60 14.79
N GLY A 1029 18.24 -7.97 14.99
CA GLY A 1029 17.79 -8.88 16.05
C GLY A 1029 18.36 -10.30 15.90
N ALA A 1030 18.29 -10.85 14.68
CA ALA A 1030 18.85 -12.17 14.37
C ALA A 1030 20.35 -12.28 14.74
N MET A 1031 21.14 -11.22 14.51
CA MET A 1031 22.58 -11.24 14.83
C MET A 1031 22.87 -11.32 16.34
N PHE A 1032 22.03 -10.70 17.18
CA PHE A 1032 22.13 -10.77 18.64
C PHE A 1032 21.77 -12.16 19.18
N GLU A 1033 20.78 -12.83 18.58
CA GLU A 1033 20.33 -14.19 18.95
C GLU A 1033 21.29 -15.31 18.52
N GLY A 1034 22.35 -14.97 17.78
CA GLY A 1034 23.29 -15.98 17.29
C GLY A 1034 23.05 -16.44 15.86
N ASN A 1035 22.06 -15.89 15.17
CA ASN A 1035 21.71 -16.23 13.79
C ASN A 1035 22.56 -15.46 12.77
N LYS A 1036 22.59 -15.96 11.53
CA LYS A 1036 23.28 -15.29 10.42
C LYS A 1036 22.49 -14.08 9.92
N ALA A 1037 23.19 -13.07 9.41
CA ALA A 1037 22.54 -11.89 8.83
C ALA A 1037 21.67 -12.25 7.60
N VAL A 1038 22.15 -13.21 6.78
CA VAL A 1038 21.43 -13.83 5.67
C VAL A 1038 21.86 -15.30 5.58
N ALA A 1039 20.91 -16.22 5.36
CA ALA A 1039 21.23 -17.62 5.15
C ALA A 1039 22.10 -17.83 3.89
N GLU A 1040 23.15 -18.63 4.00
CA GLU A 1040 24.14 -18.81 2.92
C GLU A 1040 23.52 -19.35 1.63
N ALA A 1041 22.63 -20.36 1.74
CA ALA A 1041 21.94 -20.93 0.58
C ALA A 1041 21.10 -19.89 -0.16
N THR A 1042 20.38 -19.04 0.58
CA THR A 1042 19.59 -17.94 0.03
C THR A 1042 20.49 -16.91 -0.64
N TYR A 1043 21.60 -16.54 -0.01
CA TYR A 1043 22.56 -15.59 -0.57
C TYR A 1043 23.18 -16.08 -1.90
N LEU A 1044 23.46 -17.38 -2.01
CA LEU A 1044 24.05 -17.96 -3.22
C LEU A 1044 23.12 -17.92 -4.44
N ILE A 1045 21.80 -17.96 -4.24
CA ILE A 1045 20.82 -17.91 -5.34
C ILE A 1045 20.37 -16.50 -5.72
N MET A 1046 20.56 -15.50 -4.84
CA MET A 1046 20.25 -14.09 -5.11
C MET A 1046 20.94 -13.53 -6.37
N SER A 1047 20.29 -12.58 -7.03
CA SER A 1047 20.87 -11.75 -8.10
C SER A 1047 21.99 -10.83 -7.57
N ALA A 1048 22.77 -10.21 -8.47
CA ALA A 1048 23.85 -9.31 -8.07
C ALA A 1048 23.35 -8.08 -7.30
N ASP A 1049 22.16 -7.56 -7.65
CA ASP A 1049 21.52 -6.45 -6.96
C ASP A 1049 21.02 -6.83 -5.56
N GLU A 1050 20.37 -7.99 -5.43
CA GLU A 1050 19.91 -8.51 -4.14
C GLU A 1050 21.08 -8.79 -3.19
N GLN A 1051 22.16 -9.39 -3.68
CA GLN A 1051 23.37 -9.62 -2.90
C GLN A 1051 24.01 -8.30 -2.43
N LEU A 1052 24.00 -7.26 -3.27
CA LEU A 1052 24.52 -5.94 -2.91
C LEU A 1052 23.60 -5.25 -1.89
N SER A 1053 22.28 -5.41 -2.00
CA SER A 1053 21.31 -4.90 -1.01
C SER A 1053 21.50 -5.52 0.36
N ALA A 1054 21.64 -6.85 0.42
CA ALA A 1054 21.85 -7.59 1.67
C ALA A 1054 23.11 -7.10 2.43
N VAL A 1055 24.22 -6.89 1.71
CA VAL A 1055 25.47 -6.41 2.32
C VAL A 1055 25.38 -4.93 2.75
N LYS A 1056 24.63 -4.11 2.02
CA LYS A 1056 24.32 -2.73 2.44
C LYS A 1056 23.47 -2.70 3.71
N GLU A 1057 22.43 -3.54 3.80
CA GLU A 1057 21.56 -3.66 4.98
C GLU A 1057 22.35 -4.03 6.24
N MET A 1058 23.27 -4.99 6.12
CA MET A 1058 24.18 -5.34 7.21
C MET A 1058 25.08 -4.16 7.63
N GLY A 1059 25.61 -3.41 6.65
CA GLY A 1059 26.37 -2.18 6.93
C GLY A 1059 25.54 -1.11 7.65
N MET A 1060 24.28 -0.93 7.25
CA MET A 1060 23.34 0.00 7.90
C MET A 1060 23.05 -0.41 9.35
N ALA A 1061 22.86 -1.70 9.64
CA ALA A 1061 22.63 -2.21 10.99
C ALA A 1061 23.78 -1.85 11.94
N PHE A 1062 25.03 -2.03 11.51
CA PHE A 1062 26.18 -1.66 12.33
C PHE A 1062 26.46 -0.15 12.35
N THR A 1063 26.08 0.60 11.31
CA THR A 1063 26.15 2.06 11.34
C THR A 1063 25.20 2.59 12.41
N TYR A 1064 23.97 2.09 12.43
CA TYR A 1064 22.96 2.42 13.44
C TYR A 1064 23.42 2.07 14.87
N LEU A 1065 23.95 0.86 15.09
CA LEU A 1065 24.46 0.45 16.40
C LEU A 1065 25.65 1.28 16.91
N ASN A 1066 26.38 1.93 16.01
CA ASN A 1066 27.51 2.79 16.34
C ASN A 1066 27.13 4.27 16.44
N GLU A 1067 25.87 4.62 16.22
CA GLU A 1067 25.40 5.99 16.37
C GLU A 1067 25.34 6.35 17.85
N ALA A 1068 25.84 7.54 18.21
CA ALA A 1068 26.08 7.91 19.60
C ALA A 1068 24.80 7.83 20.45
N ASP A 1069 23.70 8.41 19.98
CA ASP A 1069 22.43 8.43 20.72
C ASP A 1069 21.83 7.02 20.88
N VAL A 1070 22.02 6.15 19.88
CA VAL A 1070 21.56 4.76 19.92
C VAL A 1070 22.39 3.94 20.91
N TRP A 1071 23.70 4.16 20.92
CA TRP A 1071 24.62 3.51 21.85
C TRP A 1071 24.39 3.98 23.29
N ASP A 1072 24.09 5.26 23.49
CA ASP A 1072 23.78 5.83 24.80
C ASP A 1072 22.46 5.25 25.35
N ALA A 1073 21.43 5.13 24.52
CA ALA A 1073 20.17 4.46 24.89
C ALA A 1073 20.38 2.99 25.28
N PHE A 1074 21.21 2.25 24.52
CA PHE A 1074 21.60 0.87 24.85
C PHE A 1074 22.33 0.79 26.20
N CYS A 1075 23.26 1.70 26.46
CA CYS A 1075 24.00 1.75 27.72
C CYS A 1075 23.05 2.06 28.89
N ALA A 1076 22.11 2.99 28.72
CA ALA A 1076 21.13 3.34 29.74
C ALA A 1076 20.23 2.15 30.11
N THR A 1077 19.83 1.31 29.15
CA THR A 1077 19.10 0.07 29.47
C THR A 1077 20.00 -0.98 30.13
N TYR A 1078 21.23 -1.16 29.65
CA TYR A 1078 22.19 -2.08 30.25
C TYR A 1078 22.42 -1.76 31.73
N GLU A 1079 22.61 -0.47 32.06
CA GLU A 1079 22.80 0.02 33.42
C GLU A 1079 21.53 -0.18 34.26
N GLY A 1080 20.35 0.12 33.71
CA GLY A 1080 19.07 -0.14 34.39
C GLY A 1080 18.89 -1.60 34.79
N ILE A 1081 19.19 -2.54 33.88
CA ILE A 1081 19.14 -3.98 34.17
C ILE A 1081 20.22 -4.38 35.19
N TYR A 1082 21.45 -3.88 35.02
CA TYR A 1082 22.57 -4.15 35.92
C TYR A 1082 22.22 -3.76 37.36
N ASP A 1083 21.62 -2.59 37.57
CA ASP A 1083 21.23 -2.13 38.91
C ASP A 1083 20.17 -3.03 39.54
N ARG A 1084 19.13 -3.42 38.78
CA ARG A 1084 18.09 -4.34 39.27
C ARG A 1084 18.65 -5.69 39.68
N LEU A 1085 19.58 -6.25 38.91
CA LEU A 1085 20.24 -7.51 39.27
C LEU A 1085 21.02 -7.40 40.60
N GLY A 1086 21.56 -6.21 40.92
CA GLY A 1086 22.23 -5.94 42.20
C GLY A 1086 21.26 -5.85 43.38
N GLU A 1087 20.12 -5.22 43.16
CA GLU A 1087 19.02 -5.23 44.13
C GLU A 1087 18.59 -6.67 44.44
N TYR A 1088 18.50 -7.53 43.41
CA TYR A 1088 18.14 -8.93 43.59
C TYR A 1088 19.19 -9.73 44.36
N ASN A 1089 20.47 -9.56 44.04
CA ASN A 1089 21.56 -10.16 44.82
C ASN A 1089 21.46 -9.80 46.31
N THR A 1090 21.17 -8.53 46.61
CA THR A 1090 21.00 -8.03 47.98
C THR A 1090 19.76 -8.63 48.64
N TRP A 1091 18.65 -8.71 47.93
CA TRP A 1091 17.42 -9.33 48.40
C TRP A 1091 17.61 -10.81 48.72
N TRP A 1092 18.30 -11.56 47.85
CA TRP A 1092 18.60 -12.98 48.05
C TRP A 1092 19.44 -13.22 49.31
N ALA A 1093 20.47 -12.39 49.54
CA ALA A 1093 21.31 -12.48 50.72
C ALA A 1093 20.54 -12.26 52.03
N ASN A 1094 19.50 -11.41 51.99
CA ASN A 1094 18.65 -11.11 53.15
C ASN A 1094 17.47 -12.09 53.32
N ASN A 1095 17.12 -12.85 52.26
CA ASN A 1095 15.99 -13.79 52.25
C ASN A 1095 16.41 -15.19 51.77
N PRO A 1096 17.37 -15.86 52.45
CA PRO A 1096 17.88 -17.14 51.97
C PRO A 1096 16.79 -18.23 52.06
N PRO A 1097 16.62 -19.08 51.04
CA PRO A 1097 15.68 -20.20 51.09
C PRO A 1097 16.11 -21.26 52.11
N ALA A 1098 15.16 -22.06 52.58
CA ALA A 1098 15.44 -23.16 53.49
C ALA A 1098 16.26 -24.28 52.79
N GLY A 1099 17.57 -24.34 53.07
CA GLY A 1099 18.49 -25.35 52.53
C GLY A 1099 19.79 -24.74 51.97
N PRO A 1100 20.80 -25.54 51.60
CA PRO A 1100 22.06 -25.06 51.05
C PRO A 1100 21.94 -24.73 49.55
N ILE A 1101 21.23 -23.66 49.22
CA ILE A 1101 21.08 -23.17 47.84
C ILE A 1101 21.82 -21.83 47.70
N SER A 1102 22.81 -21.77 46.81
CA SER A 1102 23.56 -20.54 46.46
C SER A 1102 23.36 -20.21 44.99
N ILE A 1103 23.16 -18.93 44.68
CA ILE A 1103 23.11 -18.40 43.30
C ILE A 1103 24.41 -17.64 42.98
N PRO A 1104 24.81 -17.54 41.69
CA PRO A 1104 25.91 -16.69 41.28
C PRO A 1104 25.55 -15.21 41.44
N ASP A 1105 26.57 -14.34 41.47
CA ASP A 1105 26.38 -12.90 41.44
C ASP A 1105 25.81 -12.47 40.07
N LEU A 1106 24.52 -12.15 40.03
CA LEU A 1106 23.83 -11.85 38.78
C LEU A 1106 24.33 -10.58 38.09
N GLN A 1107 24.82 -9.58 38.83
CA GLN A 1107 25.43 -8.37 38.24
C GLN A 1107 26.73 -8.70 37.51
N LYS A 1108 27.59 -9.49 38.17
CA LYS A 1108 28.83 -9.93 37.56
C LYS A 1108 28.54 -10.79 36.32
N GLU A 1109 27.58 -11.71 36.43
CA GLU A 1109 27.23 -12.58 35.31
C GLU A 1109 26.62 -11.83 34.14
N TRP A 1110 25.78 -10.81 34.37
CA TRP A 1110 25.22 -9.97 33.31
C TRP A 1110 26.29 -9.22 32.54
N LYS A 1111 27.30 -8.68 33.23
CA LYS A 1111 28.45 -8.04 32.60
C LYS A 1111 29.25 -9.01 31.73
N ASP A 1112 29.54 -10.20 32.23
CA ASP A 1112 30.30 -11.21 31.49
C ASP A 1112 29.51 -11.70 30.26
N TYR A 1113 28.20 -11.90 30.42
CA TYR A 1113 27.28 -12.30 29.35
C TYR A 1113 27.22 -11.27 28.23
N MET A 1114 26.96 -9.99 28.55
CA MET A 1114 26.83 -8.93 27.54
C MET A 1114 28.10 -8.75 26.73
N LYS A 1115 29.27 -8.88 27.37
CA LYS A 1115 30.55 -8.89 26.66
C LYS A 1115 30.60 -10.03 25.63
N VAL A 1116 30.26 -11.26 26.04
CA VAL A 1116 30.29 -12.44 25.17
C VAL A 1116 29.28 -12.33 24.01
N VAL A 1117 28.09 -11.78 24.24
CA VAL A 1117 27.08 -11.52 23.20
C VAL A 1117 27.63 -10.58 22.12
N MET A 1118 28.17 -9.42 22.54
CA MET A 1118 28.68 -8.42 21.60
C MET A 1118 29.89 -8.94 20.81
N ASP A 1119 30.83 -9.59 21.48
CA ASP A 1119 32.06 -10.12 20.87
C ASP A 1119 31.72 -11.23 19.85
N SER A 1120 30.80 -12.12 20.23
CA SER A 1120 30.34 -13.19 19.35
C SER A 1120 29.56 -12.65 18.16
N MET A 1121 28.69 -11.65 18.36
CA MET A 1121 27.94 -10.98 17.29
C MET A 1121 28.88 -10.35 16.26
N VAL A 1122 29.81 -9.51 16.69
CA VAL A 1122 30.78 -8.84 15.79
C VAL A 1122 31.63 -9.87 15.06
N THR A 1123 32.06 -10.94 15.74
CA THR A 1123 32.87 -12.00 15.15
C THR A 1123 32.09 -12.77 14.08
N ARG A 1124 30.84 -13.16 14.36
CA ARG A 1124 29.96 -13.82 13.39
C ARG A 1124 29.66 -12.91 12.21
N ALA A 1125 29.29 -11.66 12.48
CA ALA A 1125 28.99 -10.67 11.45
C ALA A 1125 30.16 -10.44 10.49
N LYS A 1126 31.41 -10.38 10.99
CA LYS A 1126 32.59 -10.31 10.12
C LYS A 1126 32.75 -11.55 9.26
N ALA A 1127 32.51 -12.74 9.81
CA ALA A 1127 32.58 -13.99 9.07
C ALA A 1127 31.50 -14.08 7.99
N ASP A 1128 30.27 -13.67 8.31
CA ASP A 1128 29.14 -13.60 7.37
C ASP A 1128 29.43 -12.60 6.26
N PHE A 1129 29.96 -11.41 6.59
CA PHE A 1129 30.39 -10.44 5.59
C PHE A 1129 31.48 -11.01 4.67
N ASP A 1130 32.48 -11.69 5.23
CA ASP A 1130 33.54 -12.31 4.45
C ASP A 1130 33.00 -13.41 3.52
N PHE A 1131 32.05 -14.23 3.99
CA PHE A 1131 31.35 -15.19 3.16
C PHE A 1131 30.59 -14.51 2.01
N MET A 1132 29.79 -13.48 2.32
CA MET A 1132 29.02 -12.75 1.33
C MET A 1132 29.93 -12.09 0.29
N PHE A 1133 31.02 -11.47 0.75
CA PHE A 1133 32.01 -10.88 -0.13
C PHE A 1133 32.68 -11.93 -1.02
N LEU A 1134 33.05 -13.11 -0.51
CA LEU A 1134 33.68 -14.15 -1.31
C LEU A 1134 32.74 -14.75 -2.38
N ASN A 1135 31.44 -14.80 -2.11
CA ASN A 1135 30.42 -15.42 -2.97
C ASN A 1135 29.60 -14.41 -3.81
N ARG A 1136 30.10 -13.18 -3.93
CA ARG A 1136 29.44 -12.09 -4.66
C ARG A 1136 29.39 -12.29 -6.18
N LYS A 1137 28.29 -11.88 -6.80
CA LYS A 1137 28.05 -11.89 -8.26
C LYS A 1137 28.33 -10.52 -8.88
N GLY A 1138 28.45 -10.49 -10.21
CA GLY A 1138 28.59 -9.23 -10.99
C GLY A 1138 29.98 -8.58 -10.96
N VAL A 1139 31.01 -9.22 -10.39
CA VAL A 1139 32.33 -8.60 -10.08
C VAL A 1139 33.07 -8.00 -11.29
N ASN A 1140 32.75 -8.46 -12.50
CA ASN A 1140 33.39 -7.99 -13.74
C ASN A 1140 32.60 -6.90 -14.47
N GLN A 1141 31.44 -6.50 -13.95
CA GLN A 1141 30.58 -5.47 -14.53
C GLN A 1141 30.73 -4.16 -13.73
N ASP A 1142 30.93 -3.05 -14.44
CA ASP A 1142 31.09 -1.70 -13.84
C ASP A 1142 29.70 -1.05 -13.82
N PRO A 1143 28.89 -1.38 -12.78
CA PRO A 1143 29.04 -0.69 -11.51
C PRO A 1143 29.22 -1.58 -10.25
N TYR A 1144 29.09 -2.89 -10.35
CA TYR A 1144 29.19 -3.78 -9.18
C TYR A 1144 30.62 -3.88 -8.64
N LYS A 1145 31.62 -3.80 -9.53
CA LYS A 1145 33.04 -3.86 -9.14
C LYS A 1145 33.41 -2.74 -8.17
N SER A 1146 32.98 -1.51 -8.44
CA SER A 1146 33.23 -0.35 -7.58
C SER A 1146 32.42 -0.45 -6.29
N ALA A 1147 31.15 -0.85 -6.35
CA ALA A 1147 30.30 -1.03 -5.17
C ALA A 1147 30.83 -2.10 -4.21
N TRP A 1148 31.30 -3.24 -4.71
CA TRP A 1148 31.90 -4.29 -3.87
C TRP A 1148 33.23 -3.88 -3.26
N THR A 1149 34.03 -3.10 -3.99
CA THR A 1149 35.27 -2.52 -3.47
C THR A 1149 34.97 -1.57 -2.32
N TYR A 1150 33.96 -0.71 -2.46
CA TYR A 1150 33.50 0.18 -1.40
C TYR A 1150 32.99 -0.60 -0.17
N ASN A 1151 32.11 -1.59 -0.36
CA ASN A 1151 31.59 -2.41 0.73
C ASN A 1151 32.71 -3.09 1.52
N ARG A 1152 33.74 -3.63 0.83
CA ARG A 1152 34.88 -4.26 1.51
C ARG A 1152 35.72 -3.28 2.33
N LEU A 1153 35.94 -2.07 1.81
CA LEU A 1153 36.78 -1.06 2.47
C LEU A 1153 36.04 -0.38 3.63
N PHE A 1154 34.76 -0.08 3.45
CA PHE A 1154 33.96 0.71 4.39
C PHE A 1154 33.05 -0.16 5.25
N ASN A 1155 32.09 -0.90 4.66
CA ASN A 1155 31.08 -1.63 5.43
C ASN A 1155 31.68 -2.72 6.31
N ARG A 1156 32.70 -3.45 5.84
CA ARG A 1156 33.42 -4.41 6.71
C ARG A 1156 34.09 -3.74 7.92
N GLY A 1157 34.58 -2.52 7.77
CA GLY A 1157 35.18 -1.72 8.84
C GLY A 1157 34.17 -1.18 9.86
N LEU A 1158 32.92 -1.03 9.43
CA LEU A 1158 31.80 -0.60 10.28
C LEU A 1158 31.25 -1.73 11.14
N ILE A 1159 31.53 -3.01 10.83
CA ILE A 1159 31.17 -4.16 11.69
C ILE A 1159 32.01 -4.15 12.97
N ARG A 1160 31.58 -3.31 13.90
CA ARG A 1160 32.09 -3.11 15.25
C ARG A 1160 30.96 -2.50 16.07
N VAL A 1161 31.09 -2.54 17.39
CA VAL A 1161 30.25 -1.80 18.32
C VAL A 1161 31.13 -0.85 19.12
N TRP A 1162 30.59 0.32 19.48
CA TRP A 1162 31.37 1.45 20.01
C TRP A 1162 32.20 1.05 21.23
N ASN A 1163 33.46 1.48 21.25
CA ASN A 1163 34.39 1.18 22.34
C ASN A 1163 35.26 2.41 22.59
N ASN A 1164 34.93 3.18 23.62
CA ASN A 1164 35.60 4.44 23.96
C ASN A 1164 37.03 4.28 24.49
N ALA A 1165 37.65 3.08 24.40
CA ALA A 1165 38.91 2.82 25.10
C ALA A 1165 39.93 1.93 24.39
N GLY A 1166 39.81 1.67 23.08
CA GLY A 1166 40.91 1.03 22.32
C GLY A 1166 41.39 -0.34 22.83
N ASN A 1167 40.60 -1.05 23.63
CA ASN A 1167 40.89 -2.41 24.07
C ASN A 1167 39.72 -3.32 23.71
N SER A 1168 40.01 -4.35 22.92
CA SER A 1168 39.05 -5.38 22.49
C SER A 1168 38.16 -5.86 23.63
N ALA A 1169 36.86 -5.78 23.42
CA ALA A 1169 36.02 -6.93 23.66
C ALA A 1169 35.96 -7.67 22.32
#